data_AF-A0A1A8LH48-F1
#
_entry.id   AF-A0A1A8LH48-F1
#
_cell.length_a   1.000
_cell.length_b   1.000
_cell.length_c   1.000
_cell.angle_alpha   90.00
_cell.angle_beta   90.00
_cell.angle_gamma   90.00
#
_symmetry.space_group_name_H-M   'P 1'
#
loop_
_entity.id
_entity.type
_entity.pdbx_description
1 polymer ?
#
loop_
_entity_poly.entity_id
_entity_poly.type
_entity_poly.pdbx_seq_one_letter_code
_entity_poly.pdbx_strand_id
1 'polypeptide(L)'
;VELGPLRQLMEFPQDDLELLQQEKECTTLEPPLPEEEDSLDPRVRDALAVYTDDWLVIHRKYQRYSTTYTPHNSERQRERQRGLVKQTFELDEAAASERQEDQDEAKRRSVSLDETPRGSWASSIFDLKNSSPDALLPSVLERTAAEDMDRLNTEARLQGRHSDLLGLYPPPDEDEAVERCSPPEVPKDHCGQRIMVKCLSLKFEIDIEPIFGSLALYDIREKKKISENFYFDLNSDQMKGMLKPHTPHVAISTLARSAIFSVTYPSPDIFLVIKLEKVLQQGDIGECCEPYMVMKESDSSKHKEKLEKLRLQAEQACSRLGRFRMPFAWTAIHLVNIVSGAGNLDRSDPDSDSERKGLGTWNERKKKGFERMSVGDDMCNFATFRPATLTVTNFFKQEGDRLSDEDLYKFLADMRRPSSVLRRLRPVTAQLKIDISPAPDSPHYCLSPELLHVKPYPDLRVRPTKEVQEFPARHVYTPHTMYRNLLYVYPQSLNFSSRQGSVRNIAVKVQFMAGEDPSQALPVIFGKSSCAEFINEAYTPVIYHNKSPDFYEEMKMKIPANLTDNHHLLFTFYHISCQPKQNTPLETPVGYTWIPLMQHGRLRTGSFSLPVSVEKPPPSYSVLTPDVQLPGMKWVDNHKGVFNVEVTSTSSVHTQDPHLDKFFTLVYVLEEYSFPFRLKDVIITEANMEVELKGSMAALKGAQLDTCVRFLHQLLNKLIQLIVYPPVIAGQIVNLGRAAFEAMALLVNQIHKNLEGNQDQHGRNSLLASYIHYVFRLPTAEPALPTTGAHAYELPMQYATLSRATGRPSSLHL
;
A
#
# COMPACT_ATOMS: atom_id res chain seq x y z
N VAL A 1 -36.32 8.74 -31.58
CA VAL A 1 -36.00 7.30 -31.64
C VAL A 1 -37.04 6.66 -32.54
N GLU A 2 -36.67 6.31 -33.77
CA GLU A 2 -37.60 5.78 -34.77
C GLU A 2 -38.12 4.39 -34.37
N LEU A 3 -39.43 4.22 -34.45
CA LEU A 3 -40.15 2.97 -34.17
C LEU A 3 -40.17 2.12 -35.45
N GLY A 4 -39.06 1.44 -35.75
CA GLY A 4 -38.94 0.54 -36.91
C GLY A 4 -38.94 -0.96 -36.53
N PRO A 5 -39.15 -1.87 -37.51
CA PRO A 5 -39.12 -3.34 -37.33
C PRO A 5 -37.78 -3.88 -36.79
N LEU A 6 -36.71 -3.08 -36.84
CA LEU A 6 -35.37 -3.41 -36.40
C LEU A 6 -35.14 -3.13 -34.91
N ARG A 7 -36.15 -2.69 -34.15
CA ARG A 7 -36.04 -2.43 -32.71
C ARG A 7 -35.53 -3.64 -31.93
N GLN A 8 -35.95 -4.85 -32.31
CA GLN A 8 -35.51 -6.10 -31.68
C GLN A 8 -34.01 -6.41 -31.91
N LEU A 9 -33.38 -5.83 -32.94
CA LEU A 9 -31.93 -5.94 -33.19
C LEU A 9 -31.11 -4.94 -32.36
N MET A 10 -31.75 -3.90 -31.82
CA MET A 10 -31.13 -2.86 -30.98
C MET A 10 -31.31 -3.12 -29.49
N GLU A 11 -32.16 -4.08 -29.11
CA GLU A 11 -32.41 -4.46 -27.72
C GLU A 11 -31.45 -5.61 -27.34
N PHE A 12 -30.68 -5.42 -26.27
CA PHE A 12 -29.86 -6.49 -25.69
C PHE A 12 -30.78 -7.66 -25.27
N PRO A 13 -30.34 -8.92 -25.44
CA PRO A 13 -31.07 -10.07 -24.93
C PRO A 13 -31.40 -9.90 -23.44
N GLN A 14 -32.61 -10.26 -23.03
CA GLN A 14 -33.03 -10.16 -21.63
C GLN A 14 -32.15 -11.01 -20.69
N ASP A 15 -31.47 -12.03 -21.22
CA ASP A 15 -30.54 -12.90 -20.51
C ASP A 15 -29.05 -12.55 -20.72
N ASP A 16 -28.73 -11.35 -21.24
CA ASP A 16 -27.34 -10.93 -21.45
C ASP A 16 -26.65 -10.60 -20.13
N LEU A 17 -27.35 -9.95 -19.18
CA LEU A 17 -26.76 -9.52 -17.91
C LEU A 17 -26.88 -10.62 -16.86
N GLU A 18 -25.73 -11.01 -16.32
CA GLU A 18 -25.59 -11.96 -15.22
C GLU A 18 -24.75 -11.32 -14.11
N LEU A 19 -25.23 -11.36 -12.86
CA LEU A 19 -24.45 -10.88 -11.71
C LEU A 19 -23.67 -12.07 -11.14
N LEU A 20 -22.34 -11.99 -11.19
CA LEU A 20 -21.45 -13.03 -10.66
C LEU A 20 -20.78 -12.55 -9.38
N GLN A 21 -20.82 -13.38 -8.36
CA GLN A 21 -20.01 -13.23 -7.17
C GLN A 21 -18.64 -13.85 -7.45
N GLN A 22 -17.59 -13.02 -7.43
CA GLN A 22 -16.22 -13.42 -7.66
C GLN A 22 -15.43 -13.26 -6.36
N GLU A 23 -14.84 -14.36 -5.88
CA GLU A 23 -14.03 -14.34 -4.66
C GLU A 23 -12.90 -13.32 -4.77
N LYS A 24 -12.78 -12.50 -3.73
CA LYS A 24 -11.68 -11.54 -3.64
C LYS A 24 -10.38 -12.26 -3.27
N GLU A 25 -9.36 -12.11 -4.10
CA GLU A 25 -8.07 -12.77 -3.87
C GLU A 25 -7.42 -12.25 -2.59
N CYS A 26 -7.35 -13.12 -1.57
CA CYS A 26 -6.71 -12.83 -0.30
C CYS A 26 -5.25 -13.33 -0.32
N THR A 27 -4.31 -12.40 -0.21
CA THR A 27 -2.86 -12.67 -0.20
C THR A 27 -2.40 -13.40 1.05
N THR A 28 -3.16 -13.31 2.14
CA THR A 28 -2.90 -13.99 3.42
C THR A 28 -3.70 -15.29 3.56
N LEU A 29 -3.27 -16.19 4.45
CA LEU A 29 -4.00 -17.43 4.78
C LEU A 29 -5.39 -17.15 5.34
N GLU A 30 -5.48 -16.12 6.18
CA GLU A 30 -6.70 -15.64 6.81
C GLU A 30 -6.91 -14.16 6.44
N PRO A 31 -8.15 -13.70 6.26
CA PRO A 31 -8.42 -12.29 6.03
C PRO A 31 -7.99 -11.44 7.24
N PRO A 32 -7.57 -10.19 7.03
CA PRO A 32 -7.20 -9.27 8.11
C PRO A 32 -8.45 -8.85 8.91
N LEU A 33 -8.93 -9.72 9.80
CA LEU A 33 -10.07 -9.43 10.67
C LEU A 33 -9.60 -8.97 12.05
N PRO A 34 -10.33 -8.05 12.71
CA PRO A 34 -10.12 -7.78 14.12
C PRO A 34 -10.51 -8.99 14.97
N GLU A 35 -9.91 -9.12 16.15
CA GLU A 35 -10.14 -10.26 17.07
C GLU A 35 -11.48 -10.17 17.82
N GLU A 36 -12.08 -8.97 17.90
CA GLU A 36 -13.33 -8.71 18.63
C GLU A 36 -14.52 -8.67 17.66
N GLU A 37 -15.28 -9.77 17.53
CA GLU A 37 -16.42 -9.86 16.59
C GLU A 37 -17.76 -9.39 17.17
N ASP A 38 -17.94 -9.45 18.49
CA ASP A 38 -19.27 -9.36 19.12
C ASP A 38 -19.87 -7.93 19.18
N SER A 39 -19.05 -6.88 19.02
CA SER A 39 -19.54 -5.50 18.87
C SER A 39 -18.52 -4.59 18.15
N LEU A 40 -18.61 -4.56 16.83
CA LEU A 40 -17.75 -3.71 16.00
C LEU A 40 -18.27 -2.27 15.95
N ASP A 41 -17.35 -1.32 16.14
CA ASP A 41 -17.58 0.10 15.86
C ASP A 41 -18.11 0.27 14.41
N PRO A 42 -19.09 1.16 14.17
CA PRO A 42 -19.67 1.34 12.84
C PRO A 42 -18.64 1.64 11.75
N ARG A 43 -17.57 2.39 12.06
CA ARG A 43 -16.47 2.68 11.12
C ARG A 43 -15.74 1.41 10.72
N VAL A 44 -15.46 0.54 11.69
CA VAL A 44 -14.78 -0.73 11.44
C VAL A 44 -15.68 -1.68 10.66
N ARG A 45 -16.97 -1.76 11.01
CA ARG A 45 -17.96 -2.58 10.29
C ARG A 45 -18.06 -2.18 8.82
N ASP A 46 -18.15 -0.89 8.55
CA ASP A 46 -18.21 -0.33 7.19
C ASP A 46 -16.92 -0.57 6.40
N ALA A 47 -15.75 -0.36 7.04
CA ALA A 47 -14.47 -0.69 6.43
C ALA A 47 -14.33 -2.17 6.10
N LEU A 48 -14.73 -3.07 7.02
CA LEU A 48 -14.70 -4.51 6.80
C LEU A 48 -15.60 -4.90 5.63
N ALA A 49 -16.86 -4.45 5.60
CA ALA A 49 -17.77 -4.71 4.48
C ALA A 49 -17.16 -4.31 3.11
N VAL A 50 -16.41 -3.22 3.04
CA VAL A 50 -15.72 -2.82 1.80
C VAL A 50 -14.50 -3.67 1.48
N TYR A 51 -13.78 -4.17 2.50
CA TYR A 51 -12.48 -4.81 2.31
C TYR A 51 -12.52 -6.33 2.30
N THR A 52 -13.52 -6.98 2.90
CA THR A 52 -13.61 -8.44 2.99
C THR A 52 -14.63 -9.03 2.04
N ASP A 53 -15.61 -8.23 1.60
CA ASP A 53 -16.67 -8.76 0.76
C ASP A 53 -16.16 -9.07 -0.67
N ASP A 54 -16.71 -10.13 -1.25
CA ASP A 54 -16.39 -10.58 -2.61
C ASP A 54 -16.75 -9.54 -3.67
N TRP A 55 -16.13 -9.63 -4.84
CA TRP A 55 -16.50 -8.76 -5.95
C TRP A 55 -17.85 -9.16 -6.52
N LEU A 56 -18.68 -8.17 -6.84
CA LEU A 56 -19.95 -8.36 -7.55
C LEU A 56 -19.79 -7.80 -8.97
N VAL A 57 -19.49 -8.69 -9.91
CA VAL A 57 -19.15 -8.32 -11.29
C VAL A 57 -20.33 -8.60 -12.20
N ILE A 58 -20.68 -7.62 -13.04
CA ILE A 58 -21.68 -7.79 -14.09
C ILE A 58 -21.01 -8.49 -15.28
N HIS A 59 -21.37 -9.75 -15.50
CA HIS A 59 -20.97 -10.52 -16.65
C HIS A 59 -22.00 -10.37 -17.76
N ARG A 60 -21.53 -10.08 -18.97
CA ARG A 60 -22.37 -10.03 -20.17
C ARG A 60 -22.17 -11.33 -20.96
N LYS A 61 -23.16 -12.22 -20.92
CA LYS A 61 -23.10 -13.57 -21.51
C LYS A 61 -22.76 -13.55 -23.01
N TYR A 62 -23.20 -12.52 -23.72
CA TYR A 62 -22.96 -12.36 -25.15
C TYR A 62 -21.80 -11.40 -25.48
N GLN A 63 -21.07 -10.91 -24.48
CA GLN A 63 -19.94 -9.97 -24.65
C GLN A 63 -18.83 -10.51 -25.57
N ARG A 64 -18.60 -11.83 -25.56
CA ARG A 64 -17.65 -12.49 -26.47
C ARG A 64 -17.99 -12.31 -27.95
N TYR A 65 -19.26 -12.09 -28.29
CA TYR A 65 -19.72 -11.81 -29.66
C TYR A 65 -19.65 -10.32 -30.01
N SER A 66 -19.31 -9.46 -29.03
CA SER A 66 -19.01 -8.06 -29.29
C SER A 66 -17.75 -7.91 -30.12
N THR A 67 -17.72 -6.86 -30.93
CA THR A 67 -16.53 -6.35 -31.63
C THR A 67 -15.38 -6.01 -30.68
N THR A 68 -15.65 -5.83 -29.38
CA THR A 68 -14.65 -5.64 -28.32
C THR A 68 -13.72 -6.84 -28.13
N TYR A 69 -14.26 -8.07 -28.17
CA TYR A 69 -13.50 -9.32 -28.00
C TYR A 69 -13.15 -9.99 -29.33
N THR A 70 -13.90 -9.65 -30.37
CA THR A 70 -13.74 -10.16 -31.73
C THR A 70 -13.45 -8.99 -32.67
N PRO A 71 -12.29 -8.31 -32.54
CA PRO A 71 -12.01 -7.11 -33.31
C PRO A 71 -12.04 -7.40 -34.81
N HIS A 72 -12.67 -6.52 -35.56
CA HIS A 72 -12.58 -6.48 -37.02
C HIS A 72 -11.21 -5.94 -37.43
N ASN A 73 -10.17 -6.78 -37.34
CA ASN A 73 -8.84 -6.44 -37.85
C ASN A 73 -8.64 -7.00 -39.28
N SER A 74 -7.67 -6.44 -40.01
CA SER A 74 -7.39 -6.83 -41.41
C SER A 74 -6.99 -8.30 -41.58
N GLU A 75 -6.50 -8.95 -40.51
CA GLU A 75 -6.10 -10.35 -40.50
C GLU A 75 -7.33 -11.29 -40.38
N ARG A 76 -8.21 -11.07 -39.39
CA ARG A 76 -9.50 -11.76 -39.31
C ARG A 76 -10.37 -11.49 -40.52
N GLN A 77 -10.30 -10.30 -41.09
CA GLN A 77 -11.03 -10.01 -42.32
C GLN A 77 -10.53 -10.85 -43.48
N ARG A 78 -9.21 -11.03 -43.62
CA ARG A 78 -8.62 -11.96 -44.59
C ARG A 78 -9.04 -13.41 -44.31
N GLU A 79 -9.17 -13.80 -43.05
CA GLU A 79 -9.74 -15.11 -42.69
C GLU A 79 -11.22 -15.23 -43.09
N ARG A 80 -12.06 -14.22 -42.82
CA ARG A 80 -13.48 -14.21 -43.23
C ARG A 80 -13.66 -14.19 -44.75
N GLN A 81 -12.71 -13.58 -45.47
CA GLN A 81 -12.68 -13.57 -46.93
C GLN A 81 -12.09 -14.86 -47.54
N ARG A 82 -11.48 -15.71 -46.72
CA ARG A 82 -10.85 -16.94 -47.17
C ARG A 82 -11.93 -17.92 -47.64
N GLY A 83 -11.96 -18.16 -48.96
CA GLY A 83 -12.96 -19.03 -49.59
C GLY A 83 -14.20 -18.30 -50.12
N LEU A 84 -14.27 -16.96 -50.00
CA LEU A 84 -15.25 -16.16 -50.75
C LEU A 84 -14.82 -16.03 -52.21
N VAL A 85 -15.72 -16.34 -53.13
CA VAL A 85 -15.50 -16.08 -54.56
C VAL A 85 -15.52 -14.56 -54.77
N LYS A 86 -14.47 -14.01 -55.37
CA LYS A 86 -14.42 -12.60 -55.75
C LYS A 86 -15.57 -12.33 -56.73
N GLN A 87 -16.58 -11.57 -56.30
CA GLN A 87 -17.63 -11.12 -57.21
C GLN A 87 -17.03 -10.03 -58.10
N THR A 88 -17.02 -10.31 -59.40
CA THR A 88 -16.60 -9.37 -60.43
C THR A 88 -17.89 -8.92 -61.09
N PHE A 89 -18.28 -7.67 -60.91
CA PHE A 89 -19.49 -7.14 -61.53
C PHE A 89 -19.16 -6.66 -62.95
N GLU A 90 -20.15 -6.63 -63.86
CA GLU A 90 -19.93 -6.19 -65.25
C GLU A 90 -19.31 -4.78 -65.34
N LEU A 91 -19.59 -3.92 -64.35
CA LEU A 91 -19.00 -2.58 -64.22
C LEU A 91 -17.49 -2.63 -63.93
N ASP A 92 -17.01 -3.67 -63.24
CA ASP A 92 -15.59 -3.87 -62.91
C ASP A 92 -14.79 -4.34 -64.14
N GLU A 93 -15.41 -5.09 -65.06
CA GLU A 93 -14.81 -5.47 -66.36
C GLU A 93 -14.72 -4.30 -67.33
N ALA A 94 -15.72 -3.42 -67.37
CA ALA A 94 -15.69 -2.21 -68.18
C ALA A 94 -14.53 -1.27 -67.76
N ALA A 95 -14.34 -1.07 -66.45
CA ALA A 95 -13.27 -0.25 -65.91
C ALA A 95 -11.86 -0.87 -66.05
N ALA A 96 -11.75 -2.18 -66.29
CA ALA A 96 -10.50 -2.85 -66.63
C ALA A 96 -10.17 -2.72 -68.13
N SER A 97 -11.21 -2.77 -68.97
CA SER A 97 -11.08 -2.63 -70.43
C SER A 97 -10.68 -1.21 -70.85
N GLU A 98 -11.21 -0.17 -70.20
CA GLU A 98 -10.79 1.22 -70.43
C GLU A 98 -9.31 1.48 -70.09
N ARG A 99 -8.72 0.73 -69.15
CA ARG A 99 -7.29 0.84 -68.81
C ARG A 99 -6.37 0.15 -69.83
N GLN A 100 -6.93 -0.70 -70.67
CA GLN A 100 -6.17 -1.51 -71.62
C GLN A 100 -6.17 -0.89 -73.03
N GLU A 101 -7.21 -0.11 -73.37
CA GLU A 101 -7.26 0.66 -74.62
C GLU A 101 -6.24 1.81 -74.68
N ASP A 102 -5.81 2.35 -73.53
CA ASP A 102 -4.77 3.40 -73.45
C ASP A 102 -3.33 2.91 -73.75
N GLN A 103 -3.09 1.59 -73.91
CA GLN A 103 -1.73 1.06 -74.18
C GLN A 103 -1.47 0.60 -75.62
N ASP A 104 -2.48 0.46 -76.47
CA ASP A 104 -2.32 -0.12 -77.82
C ASP A 104 -2.48 0.88 -78.98
N GLU A 105 -2.45 2.19 -78.72
CA GLU A 105 -2.50 3.23 -79.78
C GLU A 105 -1.14 3.55 -80.44
N ALA A 106 -0.11 2.73 -80.20
CA ALA A 106 1.24 2.96 -80.71
C ALA A 106 1.85 1.77 -81.47
N LYS A 107 1.12 1.15 -82.42
CA LYS A 107 1.76 0.48 -83.57
C LYS A 107 0.78 0.11 -84.69
N ARG A 108 1.04 0.77 -85.83
CA ARG A 108 0.85 0.35 -87.23
C ARG A 108 -0.38 0.91 -87.97
N ARG A 109 -0.07 1.95 -88.75
CA ARG A 109 -0.83 2.46 -89.89
C ARG A 109 -0.80 1.51 -91.09
N SER A 110 -1.91 1.57 -91.86
CA SER A 110 -2.12 1.25 -93.29
C SER A 110 -2.08 -0.26 -93.66
N VAL A 111 -2.95 -0.80 -94.51
CA VAL A 111 -3.22 -0.41 -95.90
C VAL A 111 -4.62 -0.91 -96.39
N SER A 112 -5.27 -0.08 -97.22
CA SER A 112 -6.22 -0.36 -98.33
C SER A 112 -7.72 -0.64 -98.08
N LEU A 113 -8.51 0.23 -98.72
CA LEU A 113 -9.89 0.01 -99.18
C LEU A 113 -9.94 -1.20 -100.14
N ASP A 114 -10.89 -2.11 -99.99
CA ASP A 114 -12.12 -2.21 -100.81
C ASP A 114 -13.01 -3.35 -100.29
N GLU A 115 -14.28 -3.36 -100.67
CA GLU A 115 -15.36 -4.30 -100.28
C GLU A 115 -16.07 -4.03 -98.94
N THR A 116 -17.03 -3.12 -99.00
CA THR A 116 -18.30 -3.37 -98.29
C THR A 116 -19.21 -4.20 -99.20
N PRO A 117 -19.81 -5.28 -98.69
CA PRO A 117 -21.18 -5.59 -99.05
C PRO A 117 -22.08 -5.22 -97.88
N ARG A 118 -22.90 -4.21 -98.15
CA ARG A 118 -24.21 -4.01 -97.52
C ARG A 118 -24.90 -5.36 -97.28
N GLY A 119 -25.34 -5.61 -96.05
CA GLY A 119 -26.25 -6.72 -95.75
C GLY A 119 -26.46 -6.96 -94.27
N SER A 120 -27.57 -6.43 -93.74
CA SER A 120 -28.30 -6.82 -92.52
C SER A 120 -27.66 -7.81 -91.52
N TRP A 121 -27.40 -7.31 -90.31
CA TRP A 121 -27.01 -8.04 -89.09
C TRP A 121 -28.09 -8.97 -88.50
N ALA A 122 -29.12 -9.35 -89.25
CA ALA A 122 -30.27 -10.10 -88.71
C ALA A 122 -30.22 -11.61 -88.96
N SER A 123 -29.07 -12.19 -89.36
CA SER A 123 -29.04 -13.62 -89.72
C SER A 123 -27.80 -14.42 -89.30
N SER A 124 -26.93 -13.92 -88.42
CA SER A 124 -25.69 -14.64 -88.04
C SER A 124 -25.53 -14.98 -86.54
N ILE A 125 -26.56 -14.82 -85.69
CA ILE A 125 -26.42 -15.06 -84.23
C ILE A 125 -26.75 -16.50 -83.81
N PHE A 126 -27.35 -17.31 -84.67
CA PHE A 126 -27.67 -18.69 -84.35
C PHE A 126 -26.97 -19.66 -85.29
N ASP A 127 -25.74 -20.05 -84.94
CA ASP A 127 -25.15 -21.29 -85.45
C ASP A 127 -25.81 -22.50 -84.74
N LEU A 128 -27.05 -22.80 -85.15
CA LEU A 128 -27.85 -23.92 -84.64
C LEU A 128 -27.21 -25.30 -84.90
N LYS A 129 -26.13 -25.36 -85.68
CA LYS A 129 -25.35 -26.61 -85.87
C LYS A 129 -24.33 -26.86 -84.76
N ASN A 130 -23.96 -25.82 -84.00
CA ASN A 130 -22.97 -25.90 -82.92
C ASN A 130 -23.54 -25.58 -81.52
N SER A 131 -24.83 -25.25 -81.42
CA SER A 131 -25.49 -25.08 -80.12
C SER A 131 -25.73 -26.44 -79.44
N SER A 132 -25.00 -26.71 -78.36
CA SER A 132 -25.27 -27.85 -77.48
C SER A 132 -26.58 -27.62 -76.72
N PRO A 133 -27.46 -28.63 -76.59
CA PRO A 133 -28.64 -28.50 -75.74
C PRO A 133 -28.22 -28.31 -74.27
N ASP A 134 -29.02 -27.55 -73.52
CA ASP A 134 -28.84 -27.41 -72.07
C ASP A 134 -28.83 -28.79 -71.40
N ALA A 135 -28.00 -28.94 -70.37
CA ALA A 135 -27.93 -30.18 -69.61
C ALA A 135 -29.31 -30.50 -69.03
N LEU A 136 -29.82 -31.70 -69.34
CA LEU A 136 -31.07 -32.19 -68.74
C LEU A 136 -30.91 -32.23 -67.22
N LEU A 137 -31.70 -31.43 -66.51
CA LEU A 137 -31.76 -31.45 -65.05
C LEU A 137 -32.54 -32.70 -64.61
N PRO A 138 -31.87 -33.78 -64.16
CA PRO A 138 -32.53 -35.07 -63.94
C PRO A 138 -33.60 -34.98 -62.83
N SER A 139 -33.39 -34.07 -61.88
CA SER A 139 -34.25 -33.82 -60.73
C SER A 139 -35.61 -33.18 -61.04
N VAL A 140 -35.81 -32.63 -62.24
CA VAL A 140 -37.07 -31.96 -62.62
C VAL A 140 -38.18 -32.97 -62.96
N LEU A 141 -37.80 -34.18 -63.39
CA LEU A 141 -38.73 -35.23 -63.80
C LEU A 141 -38.92 -36.34 -62.74
N GLU A 142 -38.14 -36.30 -61.67
CA GLU A 142 -38.27 -37.24 -60.55
C GLU A 142 -39.45 -36.83 -59.63
N ARG A 143 -40.36 -37.77 -59.39
CA ARG A 143 -41.46 -37.59 -58.44
C ARG A 143 -40.96 -37.79 -57.01
N THR A 144 -40.35 -36.76 -56.46
CA THR A 144 -39.94 -36.71 -55.04
C THR A 144 -41.10 -36.18 -54.19
N ALA A 145 -41.33 -36.76 -53.01
CA ALA A 145 -42.33 -36.26 -52.08
C ALA A 145 -41.98 -34.82 -51.66
N ALA A 146 -42.99 -33.97 -51.44
CA ALA A 146 -42.78 -32.55 -51.12
C ALA A 146 -41.91 -32.35 -49.86
N GLU A 147 -42.09 -33.20 -48.86
CA GLU A 147 -41.32 -33.17 -47.60
C GLU A 147 -39.83 -33.53 -47.82
N ASP A 148 -39.57 -34.51 -48.67
CA ASP A 148 -38.19 -34.88 -49.04
C ASP A 148 -37.52 -33.80 -49.89
N MET A 149 -38.27 -33.18 -50.80
CA MET A 149 -37.79 -32.03 -51.57
C MET A 149 -37.49 -30.84 -50.67
N ASP A 150 -38.34 -30.56 -49.67
CA ASP A 150 -38.10 -29.48 -48.71
C ASP A 150 -36.91 -29.77 -47.80
N ARG A 151 -36.72 -31.01 -47.36
CA ARG A 151 -35.53 -31.43 -46.62
C ARG A 151 -34.27 -31.29 -47.47
N LEU A 152 -34.27 -31.80 -48.70
CA LEU A 152 -33.14 -31.69 -49.63
C LEU A 152 -32.85 -30.23 -49.99
N ASN A 153 -33.87 -29.40 -50.20
CA ASN A 153 -33.72 -27.97 -50.39
C ASN A 153 -33.16 -27.28 -49.14
N THR A 154 -33.55 -27.72 -47.94
CA THR A 154 -33.02 -27.20 -46.69
C THR A 154 -31.56 -27.58 -46.51
N GLU A 155 -31.20 -28.84 -46.78
CA GLU A 155 -29.80 -29.30 -46.78
C GLU A 155 -28.98 -28.59 -47.86
N ALA A 156 -29.51 -28.40 -49.06
CA ALA A 156 -28.87 -27.67 -50.14
C ALA A 156 -28.71 -26.17 -49.83
N ARG A 157 -29.68 -25.54 -49.15
CA ARG A 157 -29.57 -24.15 -48.65
C ARG A 157 -28.54 -24.01 -47.52
N LEU A 158 -28.24 -25.10 -46.81
CA LEU A 158 -27.20 -25.14 -45.78
C LEU A 158 -25.83 -25.46 -46.38
N GLN A 159 -25.77 -26.23 -47.47
CA GLN A 159 -24.55 -26.50 -48.23
C GLN A 159 -24.04 -25.22 -48.92
N GLY A 160 -22.80 -24.83 -48.62
CA GLY A 160 -22.19 -23.62 -49.19
C GLY A 160 -22.65 -22.31 -48.54
N ARG A 161 -23.43 -22.34 -47.45
CA ARG A 161 -23.80 -21.14 -46.71
C ARG A 161 -22.57 -20.64 -45.94
N HIS A 162 -22.08 -19.46 -46.29
CA HIS A 162 -20.97 -18.84 -45.57
C HIS A 162 -21.37 -18.53 -44.13
N SER A 163 -20.51 -18.89 -43.18
CA SER A 163 -20.69 -18.61 -41.74
C SER A 163 -20.75 -17.12 -41.45
N ASP A 164 -20.06 -16.32 -42.26
CA ASP A 164 -19.83 -14.90 -42.01
C ASP A 164 -20.56 -14.03 -43.05
N LEU A 165 -21.80 -13.66 -42.72
CA LEU A 165 -22.71 -12.83 -43.53
C LEU A 165 -22.13 -11.47 -43.95
N LEU A 166 -21.10 -10.99 -43.25
CA LEU A 166 -20.48 -9.67 -43.44
C LEU A 166 -19.01 -9.74 -43.90
N GLY A 167 -18.50 -10.90 -44.35
CA GLY A 167 -17.10 -11.04 -44.78
C GLY A 167 -16.68 -10.16 -45.97
N LEU A 168 -17.64 -9.67 -46.75
CA LEU A 168 -17.43 -8.79 -47.90
C LEU A 168 -17.46 -7.30 -47.57
N TYR A 169 -17.92 -6.91 -46.37
CA TYR A 169 -17.91 -5.51 -45.96
C TYR A 169 -16.47 -5.08 -45.68
N PRO A 170 -16.00 -3.93 -46.21
CA PRO A 170 -14.66 -3.43 -45.90
C PRO A 170 -14.49 -3.25 -44.38
N PRO A 171 -13.27 -3.45 -43.84
CA PRO A 171 -13.05 -3.20 -42.43
C PRO A 171 -13.35 -1.72 -42.17
N PRO A 172 -14.07 -1.37 -41.09
CA PRO A 172 -14.08 0.01 -40.63
C PRO A 172 -12.64 0.46 -40.35
N ASP A 173 -12.35 1.74 -40.54
CA ASP A 173 -11.05 2.30 -40.16
C ASP A 173 -10.78 2.02 -38.67
N GLU A 174 -9.51 1.84 -38.26
CA GLU A 174 -9.19 1.51 -36.86
C GLU A 174 -9.73 2.56 -35.87
N ASP A 175 -9.89 3.81 -36.33
CA ASP A 175 -10.46 4.93 -35.57
C ASP A 175 -12.01 4.89 -35.50
N GLU A 176 -12.68 4.18 -36.41
CA GLU A 176 -14.14 3.96 -36.44
C GLU A 176 -14.56 2.57 -35.90
N ALA A 177 -13.60 1.66 -35.71
CA ALA A 177 -13.82 0.30 -35.24
C ALA A 177 -14.22 0.29 -33.74
N VAL A 178 -15.51 0.07 -33.49
CA VAL A 178 -16.24 -0.10 -32.21
C VAL A 178 -15.39 -0.39 -30.95
N GLU A 179 -15.70 0.37 -29.89
CA GLU A 179 -15.35 0.24 -28.46
C GLU A 179 -14.55 -1.02 -28.05
N ARG A 180 -13.24 -0.83 -27.85
CA ARG A 180 -12.36 -1.80 -27.16
C ARG A 180 -12.48 -1.64 -25.65
N CYS A 181 -13.63 -1.92 -25.03
CA CYS A 181 -13.74 -1.93 -23.57
C CYS A 181 -12.88 -3.06 -22.96
N SER A 182 -11.61 -2.79 -22.67
CA SER A 182 -10.81 -3.67 -21.82
C SER A 182 -11.40 -3.68 -20.40
N PRO A 183 -11.51 -4.85 -19.75
CA PRO A 183 -11.93 -4.90 -18.35
C PRO A 183 -10.95 -4.06 -17.52
N PRO A 184 -11.45 -3.27 -16.55
CA PRO A 184 -10.57 -2.50 -15.67
C PRO A 184 -9.74 -3.45 -14.79
N GLU A 185 -8.60 -2.96 -14.34
CA GLU A 185 -7.72 -3.72 -13.45
C GLU A 185 -8.41 -3.99 -12.10
N VAL A 186 -8.20 -5.18 -11.54
CA VAL A 186 -8.74 -5.52 -10.21
C VAL A 186 -8.10 -4.57 -9.18
N PRO A 187 -8.91 -3.92 -8.30
CA PRO A 187 -8.37 -3.12 -7.22
C PRO A 187 -7.38 -3.92 -6.37
N LYS A 188 -6.15 -3.42 -6.28
CA LYS A 188 -5.08 -4.02 -5.49
C LYS A 188 -4.34 -2.95 -4.71
N ASP A 189 -3.82 -3.31 -3.55
CA ASP A 189 -2.95 -2.43 -2.79
C ASP A 189 -1.67 -2.13 -3.57
N HIS A 190 -1.17 -0.92 -3.38
CA HIS A 190 0.06 -0.47 -4.02
C HIS A 190 1.26 -1.25 -3.47
N CYS A 191 2.10 -1.74 -4.37
CA CYS A 191 3.33 -2.45 -4.05
C CYS A 191 4.49 -1.83 -4.84
N GLY A 192 5.47 -1.28 -4.14
CA GLY A 192 6.67 -0.71 -4.74
C GLY A 192 7.69 -1.76 -5.17
N GLN A 193 8.89 -1.31 -5.55
CA GLN A 193 10.00 -2.22 -5.85
C GLN A 193 10.50 -2.85 -4.55
N ARG A 194 10.54 -4.19 -4.50
CA ARG A 194 10.79 -4.94 -3.27
C ARG A 194 12.24 -5.43 -3.16
N ILE A 195 12.87 -5.14 -2.03
CA ILE A 195 14.24 -5.57 -1.70
C ILE A 195 14.18 -6.48 -0.48
N MET A 196 14.77 -7.67 -0.60
CA MET A 196 14.95 -8.59 0.51
C MET A 196 16.32 -8.37 1.16
N VAL A 197 16.32 -8.22 2.48
CA VAL A 197 17.53 -8.11 3.30
C VAL A 197 17.55 -9.26 4.30
N LYS A 198 18.64 -10.06 4.31
CA LYS A 198 18.83 -11.16 5.25
C LYS A 198 20.04 -10.91 6.14
N CYS A 199 19.82 -10.86 7.45
CA CYS A 199 20.86 -10.77 8.46
C CYS A 199 21.44 -12.15 8.76
N LEU A 200 22.69 -12.40 8.39
CA LEU A 200 23.31 -13.73 8.51
C LEU A 200 24.02 -13.92 9.85
N SER A 201 24.93 -13.00 10.21
CA SER A 201 25.71 -13.07 11.44
C SER A 201 26.24 -11.71 11.86
N LEU A 202 26.26 -11.43 13.16
CA LEU A 202 26.95 -10.29 13.76
C LEU A 202 28.03 -10.86 14.69
N LYS A 203 29.29 -10.50 14.44
CA LYS A 203 30.44 -10.94 15.25
C LYS A 203 31.28 -9.75 15.68
N PHE A 204 31.68 -9.73 16.94
CA PHE A 204 32.64 -8.77 17.48
C PHE A 204 33.98 -9.48 17.72
N GLU A 205 35.08 -8.73 17.87
CA GLU A 205 36.37 -9.31 18.27
C GLU A 205 36.35 -9.84 19.71
N ILE A 206 35.40 -9.38 20.52
CA ILE A 206 35.13 -9.87 21.88
C ILE A 206 33.65 -10.21 21.97
N ASP A 207 33.33 -11.37 22.53
CA ASP A 207 31.95 -11.81 22.77
C ASP A 207 31.70 -11.84 24.29
N ILE A 208 30.90 -10.90 24.78
CA ILE A 208 30.75 -10.58 26.21
C ILE A 208 29.28 -10.48 26.62
N GLU A 209 28.43 -9.89 25.78
CA GLU A 209 27.06 -9.54 26.14
C GLU A 209 26.14 -9.57 24.90
N PRO A 210 24.81 -9.70 25.09
CA PRO A 210 23.86 -9.69 23.99
C PRO A 210 23.74 -8.32 23.33
N ILE A 211 23.77 -8.31 21.99
CA ILE A 211 23.61 -7.13 21.13
C ILE A 211 22.36 -7.28 20.25
N PHE A 212 21.56 -6.24 20.17
CA PHE A 212 20.32 -6.18 19.40
C PHE A 212 20.48 -5.23 18.23
N GLY A 213 19.86 -5.55 17.09
CA GLY A 213 19.95 -4.73 15.89
C GLY A 213 18.59 -4.34 15.34
N SER A 214 18.54 -3.18 14.69
CA SER A 214 17.41 -2.75 13.87
C SER A 214 17.85 -2.24 12.51
N LEU A 215 16.99 -2.40 11.51
CA LEU A 215 17.15 -1.94 10.14
C LEU A 215 15.99 -1.02 9.75
N ALA A 216 16.28 0.09 9.06
CA ALA A 216 15.26 0.91 8.41
C ALA A 216 15.84 1.65 7.19
N LEU A 217 14.95 2.01 6.26
CA LEU A 217 15.29 2.79 5.07
C LEU A 217 15.07 4.28 5.30
N TYR A 218 16.03 5.09 4.84
CA TYR A 218 15.98 6.55 4.90
C TYR A 218 16.28 7.12 3.52
N ASP A 219 15.47 8.07 3.06
CA ASP A 219 15.74 8.89 1.87
C ASP A 219 16.30 10.25 2.33
N ILE A 220 17.58 10.49 2.04
CA ILE A 220 18.26 11.74 2.43
C ILE A 220 17.75 12.93 1.61
N ARG A 221 17.39 12.71 0.34
CA ARG A 221 16.94 13.79 -0.56
C ARG A 221 15.66 14.40 -0.03
N GLU A 222 14.74 13.55 0.43
CA GLU A 222 13.45 13.96 0.98
C GLU A 222 13.50 14.18 2.51
N LYS A 223 14.64 13.85 3.16
CA LYS A 223 14.83 13.85 4.63
C LYS A 223 13.73 13.10 5.38
N LYS A 224 13.39 11.92 4.90
CA LYS A 224 12.34 11.08 5.49
C LYS A 224 12.84 9.66 5.74
N LYS A 225 12.39 9.09 6.85
CA LYS A 225 12.40 7.65 7.07
C LYS A 225 11.26 7.06 6.25
N ILE A 226 11.57 6.10 5.39
CA ILE A 226 10.63 5.57 4.37
C ILE A 226 10.18 4.13 4.66
N SER A 227 10.59 3.54 5.79
CA SER A 227 10.13 2.23 6.24
C SER A 227 10.03 2.18 7.75
N GLU A 228 9.21 1.28 8.30
CA GLU A 228 9.28 0.92 9.73
C GLU A 228 10.62 0.26 10.09
N ASN A 229 10.88 0.12 11.39
CA ASN A 229 12.03 -0.60 11.93
C ASN A 229 11.81 -2.12 11.86
N PHE A 230 12.73 -2.82 11.20
CA PHE A 230 12.86 -4.26 11.33
C PHE A 230 13.89 -4.61 12.41
N TYR A 231 13.44 -5.24 13.49
CA TYR A 231 14.31 -5.70 14.59
C TYR A 231 14.81 -7.12 14.36
N PHE A 232 16.09 -7.37 14.60
CA PHE A 232 16.71 -8.68 14.44
C PHE A 232 17.59 -9.05 15.64
N ASP A 233 17.64 -10.36 15.92
CA ASP A 233 18.49 -10.94 16.97
C ASP A 233 19.35 -12.08 16.41
N LEU A 234 20.67 -11.87 16.44
CA LEU A 234 21.71 -12.80 16.00
C LEU A 234 22.54 -13.37 17.16
N ASN A 235 22.13 -13.12 18.41
CA ASN A 235 22.83 -13.61 19.59
C ASN A 235 22.85 -15.14 19.64
N SER A 236 23.93 -15.69 20.21
CA SER A 236 24.07 -17.12 20.51
C SER A 236 23.11 -17.54 21.63
N ASP A 237 22.85 -18.84 21.75
CA ASP A 237 21.97 -19.37 22.81
C ASP A 237 22.52 -19.08 24.21
N GLN A 238 23.84 -18.98 24.36
CA GLN A 238 24.50 -18.55 25.61
C GLN A 238 24.09 -17.12 25.98
N MET A 239 24.21 -16.17 25.06
CA MET A 239 23.86 -14.76 25.29
C MET A 239 22.37 -14.57 25.56
N LYS A 240 21.52 -15.36 24.88
CA LYS A 240 20.08 -15.41 25.15
C LYS A 240 19.78 -15.98 26.54
N GLY A 241 20.56 -16.96 26.98
CA GLY A 241 20.47 -17.54 28.33
C GLY A 241 20.64 -16.50 29.44
N MET A 242 21.48 -15.47 29.23
CA MET A 242 21.70 -14.38 30.18
C MET A 242 20.45 -13.51 30.40
N LEU A 243 19.49 -13.51 29.45
CA LEU A 243 18.28 -12.69 29.49
C LEU A 243 17.00 -13.49 29.78
N LYS A 244 17.11 -14.81 29.96
CA LYS A 244 15.98 -15.69 30.25
C LYS A 244 15.05 -15.21 31.38
N PRO A 245 15.54 -14.59 32.49
CA PRO A 245 14.65 -14.05 33.53
C PRO A 245 13.74 -12.91 33.06
N HIS A 246 14.12 -12.20 32.00
CA HIS A 246 13.43 -11.02 31.47
C HIS A 246 12.63 -11.31 30.19
N THR A 247 12.76 -12.51 29.65
CA THR A 247 12.13 -12.93 28.39
C THR A 247 11.54 -14.33 28.57
N PRO A 248 10.38 -14.44 29.24
CA PRO A 248 9.81 -15.74 29.61
C PRO A 248 9.26 -16.50 28.39
N HIS A 249 8.77 -15.78 27.39
CA HIS A 249 8.17 -16.35 26.18
C HIS A 249 8.73 -15.66 24.94
N VAL A 250 9.06 -16.45 23.91
CA VAL A 250 9.54 -15.97 22.62
C VAL A 250 8.66 -16.58 21.51
N ALA A 251 7.97 -15.72 20.78
CA ALA A 251 7.13 -16.14 19.66
C ALA A 251 7.97 -16.36 18.39
N ILE A 252 7.55 -17.28 17.53
CA ILE A 252 8.26 -17.60 16.26
C ILE A 252 8.30 -16.37 15.34
N SER A 253 7.24 -15.57 15.34
CA SER A 253 7.15 -14.29 14.63
C SER A 253 8.23 -13.30 15.05
N THR A 254 8.78 -13.35 16.25
CA THR A 254 9.85 -12.43 16.71
C THR A 254 11.27 -12.94 16.43
N LEU A 255 11.42 -14.12 15.83
CA LEU A 255 12.70 -14.73 15.49
C LEU A 255 13.19 -14.44 14.07
N ALA A 256 12.47 -13.59 13.32
CA ALA A 256 12.80 -13.23 11.96
C ALA A 256 14.22 -12.66 11.84
N ARG A 257 14.93 -13.07 10.79
CA ARG A 257 16.27 -12.56 10.42
C ARG A 257 16.30 -11.97 9.00
N SER A 258 15.18 -12.05 8.30
CA SER A 258 15.00 -11.57 6.96
C SER A 258 13.80 -10.63 6.91
N ALA A 259 13.93 -9.60 6.08
CA ALA A 259 12.92 -8.58 5.91
C ALA A 259 12.78 -8.22 4.42
N ILE A 260 11.57 -7.88 4.00
CA ILE A 260 11.26 -7.37 2.66
C ILE A 260 10.85 -5.91 2.81
N PHE A 261 11.60 -5.02 2.18
CA PHE A 261 11.33 -3.59 2.14
C PHE A 261 10.74 -3.22 0.78
N SER A 262 9.64 -2.47 0.76
CA SER A 262 9.05 -1.90 -0.45
C SER A 262 9.53 -0.45 -0.65
N VAL A 263 9.84 -0.09 -1.89
CA VAL A 263 10.25 1.26 -2.30
C VAL A 263 9.43 1.70 -3.51
N THR A 264 8.46 2.57 -3.27
CA THR A 264 7.54 3.12 -4.30
C THR A 264 8.24 4.11 -5.21
N TYR A 265 9.06 4.98 -4.62
CA TYR A 265 9.78 6.04 -5.33
C TYR A 265 11.28 5.81 -5.22
N PRO A 266 11.87 4.96 -6.08
CA PRO A 266 13.30 4.72 -6.09
C PRO A 266 14.10 6.02 -6.20
N SER A 267 15.13 6.14 -5.37
CA SER A 267 15.99 7.31 -5.31
C SER A 267 17.43 6.86 -5.12
N PRO A 268 18.41 7.51 -5.76
CA PRO A 268 19.83 7.22 -5.54
C PRO A 268 20.27 7.58 -4.12
N ASP A 269 19.45 8.31 -3.36
CA ASP A 269 19.74 8.82 -2.02
C ASP A 269 19.16 7.96 -0.88
N ILE A 270 18.81 6.70 -1.18
CA ILE A 270 18.28 5.77 -0.17
C ILE A 270 19.42 5.01 0.53
N PHE A 271 19.37 5.04 1.86
CA PHE A 271 20.30 4.32 2.73
C PHE A 271 19.53 3.31 3.59
N LEU A 272 20.11 2.11 3.73
CA LEU A 272 19.74 1.15 4.76
C LEU A 272 20.57 1.46 6.01
N VAL A 273 19.91 1.98 7.05
CA VAL A 273 20.54 2.32 8.32
C VAL A 273 20.39 1.15 9.29
N ILE A 274 21.48 0.83 9.98
CA ILE A 274 21.57 -0.25 10.96
C ILE A 274 21.93 0.38 12.30
N LYS A 275 21.07 0.21 13.30
CA LYS A 275 21.34 0.66 14.68
C LYS A 275 21.53 -0.57 15.57
N LEU A 276 22.49 -0.50 16.49
CA LEU A 276 22.81 -1.54 17.46
C LEU A 276 22.60 -1.02 18.87
N GLU A 277 22.04 -1.86 19.71
CA GLU A 277 21.76 -1.61 21.12
C GLU A 277 22.31 -2.75 21.97
N LYS A 278 22.62 -2.45 23.23
CA LYS A 278 23.05 -3.44 24.22
C LYS A 278 22.24 -3.30 25.51
N VAL A 279 22.43 -4.23 26.44
CA VAL A 279 21.85 -4.12 27.78
C VAL A 279 22.42 -2.88 28.49
N LEU A 280 21.56 -2.15 29.20
CA LEU A 280 21.97 -0.99 29.99
C LEU A 280 23.05 -1.38 31.02
N GLN A 281 24.13 -0.60 31.06
CA GLN A 281 25.23 -0.77 32.01
C GLN A 281 25.62 0.55 32.65
N GLN A 282 26.48 0.47 33.67
CA GLN A 282 27.07 1.65 34.28
C GLN A 282 28.21 2.17 33.37
N GLY A 283 28.08 3.43 32.94
CA GLY A 283 29.08 4.14 32.14
C GLY A 283 28.43 4.81 30.93
N ASP A 284 29.08 5.86 30.44
CA ASP A 284 28.64 6.51 29.21
C ASP A 284 28.84 5.58 28.00
N ILE A 285 28.13 5.83 26.90
CA ILE A 285 28.23 5.00 25.67
C ILE A 285 29.69 4.84 25.22
N GLY A 286 30.50 5.89 25.37
CA GLY A 286 31.94 5.86 25.09
C GLY A 286 32.73 4.84 25.91
N GLU A 287 32.50 4.80 27.22
CA GLU A 287 33.17 3.87 28.13
C GLU A 287 32.72 2.43 27.85
N CYS A 288 31.42 2.23 27.58
CA CYS A 288 30.87 0.92 27.23
C CYS A 288 31.35 0.41 25.86
N CYS A 289 31.69 1.29 24.92
CA CYS A 289 32.21 0.91 23.60
C CYS A 289 33.71 0.67 23.59
N GLU A 290 34.48 1.29 24.49
CA GLU A 290 35.95 1.22 24.50
C GLU A 290 36.51 -0.21 24.42
N PRO A 291 35.99 -1.22 25.16
CA PRO A 291 36.48 -2.59 25.04
C PRO A 291 36.38 -3.13 23.61
N TYR A 292 35.26 -2.87 22.92
CA TYR A 292 34.99 -3.35 21.55
C TYR A 292 35.79 -2.61 20.46
N MET A 293 36.50 -1.55 20.84
CA MET A 293 37.30 -0.75 19.91
C MET A 293 38.80 -1.05 20.02
N VAL A 294 39.25 -1.49 21.20
CA VAL A 294 40.67 -1.62 21.53
C VAL A 294 41.07 -3.07 21.83
N MET A 295 40.18 -3.85 22.44
CA MET A 295 40.52 -5.21 22.87
C MET A 295 40.33 -6.21 21.74
N LYS A 296 41.23 -7.20 21.74
CA LYS A 296 41.16 -8.39 20.89
C LYS A 296 41.23 -9.62 21.78
N GLU A 297 40.54 -10.68 21.39
CA GLU A 297 40.83 -12.01 21.95
C GLU A 297 42.30 -12.33 21.71
N SER A 298 43.09 -12.39 22.79
CA SER A 298 44.53 -12.61 22.77
C SER A 298 44.92 -13.54 23.91
N ASP A 299 45.95 -14.36 23.70
CA ASP A 299 46.40 -15.37 24.66
C ASP A 299 47.20 -14.79 25.84
N SER A 300 47.32 -13.46 25.94
CA SER A 300 48.01 -12.84 27.07
C SER A 300 47.18 -12.96 28.35
N SER A 301 47.79 -13.47 29.42
CA SER A 301 47.12 -13.74 30.70
C SER A 301 46.42 -12.50 31.29
N LYS A 302 47.03 -11.31 31.16
CA LYS A 302 46.44 -10.03 31.62
C LYS A 302 45.19 -9.61 30.83
N HIS A 303 45.15 -9.85 29.50
CA HIS A 303 43.93 -9.54 28.72
C HIS A 303 42.81 -10.52 29.02
N LYS A 304 43.14 -11.81 29.20
CA LYS A 304 42.15 -12.84 29.54
C LYS A 304 41.44 -12.53 30.86
N GLU A 305 42.19 -12.15 31.90
CA GLU A 305 41.61 -11.77 33.20
C GLU A 305 40.73 -10.52 33.09
N LYS A 306 41.15 -9.51 32.29
CA LYS A 306 40.35 -8.29 32.07
C LYS A 306 39.04 -8.61 31.31
N LEU A 307 39.11 -9.45 30.29
CA LEU A 307 37.96 -9.89 29.50
C LEU A 307 36.97 -10.70 30.33
N GLU A 308 37.47 -11.59 31.20
CA GLU A 308 36.64 -12.36 32.13
C GLU A 308 35.92 -11.46 33.14
N LYS A 309 36.60 -10.44 33.68
CA LYS A 309 35.97 -9.42 34.54
C LYS A 309 34.85 -8.67 33.82
N LEU A 310 35.05 -8.30 32.56
CA LEU A 310 34.01 -7.64 31.74
C LEU A 310 32.82 -8.57 31.49
N ARG A 311 33.06 -9.87 31.23
CA ARG A 311 32.00 -10.88 31.08
C ARG A 311 31.17 -11.02 32.35
N LEU A 312 31.82 -11.17 33.51
CA LEU A 312 31.15 -11.21 34.81
C LEU A 312 30.31 -9.94 35.09
N GLN A 313 30.85 -8.77 34.73
CA GLN A 313 30.11 -7.51 34.86
C GLN A 313 28.88 -7.46 33.93
N ALA A 314 29.03 -7.92 32.69
CA ALA A 314 27.93 -8.00 31.74
C ALA A 314 26.84 -9.00 32.16
N GLU A 315 27.21 -10.16 32.69
CA GLU A 315 26.28 -11.14 33.26
C GLU A 315 25.48 -10.55 34.43
N GLN A 316 26.15 -9.86 35.36
CA GLN A 316 25.48 -9.16 36.46
C GLN A 316 24.53 -8.06 35.96
N ALA A 317 24.92 -7.34 34.91
CA ALA A 317 24.07 -6.34 34.28
C ALA A 317 22.87 -6.98 33.58
N CYS A 318 23.04 -8.08 32.84
CA CYS A 318 21.94 -8.79 32.19
C CYS A 318 20.93 -9.35 33.19
N SER A 319 21.41 -9.88 34.32
CA SER A 319 20.55 -10.38 35.40
C SER A 319 19.70 -9.25 36.01
N ARG A 320 20.27 -8.06 36.26
CA ARG A 320 19.56 -6.96 36.95
C ARG A 320 18.84 -5.98 36.02
N LEU A 321 19.46 -5.63 34.90
CA LEU A 321 19.06 -4.57 33.97
C LEU A 321 18.63 -5.11 32.60
N GLY A 322 18.48 -6.43 32.43
CA GLY A 322 18.22 -7.07 31.13
C GLY A 322 16.96 -6.61 30.40
N ARG A 323 16.03 -5.94 31.09
CA ARG A 323 14.84 -5.27 30.49
C ARG A 323 15.16 -3.95 29.79
N PHE A 324 16.24 -3.28 30.19
CA PHE A 324 16.60 -1.96 29.70
C PHE A 324 17.72 -2.05 28.67
N ARG A 325 17.57 -1.28 27.60
CA ARG A 325 18.58 -1.15 26.54
C ARG A 325 19.28 0.19 26.65
N MET A 326 20.46 0.28 26.05
CA MET A 326 21.15 1.54 25.80
C MET A 326 21.67 1.55 24.34
N PRO A 327 21.70 2.73 23.69
CA PRO A 327 22.30 2.86 22.36
C PRO A 327 23.77 2.47 22.37
N PHE A 328 24.25 1.81 21.31
CA PHE A 328 25.61 1.29 21.27
C PHE A 328 26.40 1.76 20.05
N ALA A 329 25.97 1.35 18.85
CA ALA A 329 26.68 1.66 17.61
C ALA A 329 25.71 1.73 16.43
N TRP A 330 26.12 2.33 15.32
CA TRP A 330 25.31 2.40 14.11
C TRP A 330 26.17 2.37 12.85
N THR A 331 25.56 2.05 11.71
CA THR A 331 26.19 2.11 10.40
C THR A 331 25.11 2.32 9.32
N ALA A 332 25.49 2.61 8.09
CA ALA A 332 24.55 2.65 6.99
C ALA A 332 25.17 2.17 5.68
N ILE A 333 24.29 1.72 4.78
CA ILE A 333 24.64 1.16 3.48
C ILE A 333 23.90 1.95 2.40
N HIS A 334 24.65 2.51 1.47
CA HIS A 334 24.10 3.22 0.32
C HIS A 334 23.59 2.23 -0.72
N LEU A 335 22.27 2.14 -0.90
CA LEU A 335 21.68 1.05 -1.70
C LEU A 335 22.03 1.12 -3.18
N VAL A 336 22.18 2.32 -3.75
CA VAL A 336 22.55 2.48 -5.17
C VAL A 336 23.92 1.87 -5.49
N ASN A 337 24.83 1.76 -4.53
CA ASN A 337 26.13 1.09 -4.74
C ASN A 337 25.97 -0.41 -5.00
N ILE A 338 24.91 -1.01 -4.46
CA ILE A 338 24.59 -2.43 -4.64
C ILE A 338 23.94 -2.62 -6.01
N VAL A 339 22.97 -1.77 -6.33
CA VAL A 339 22.22 -1.83 -7.59
C VAL A 339 23.10 -1.51 -8.80
N SER A 340 23.98 -0.52 -8.70
CA SER A 340 24.81 -0.04 -9.82
C SER A 340 26.14 -0.79 -9.95
N GLY A 341 26.62 -1.44 -8.88
CA GLY A 341 27.94 -2.08 -8.83
C GLY A 341 28.09 -3.33 -9.71
N ALA A 342 27.00 -3.83 -10.31
CA ALA A 342 26.98 -5.07 -11.10
C ALA A 342 27.38 -4.89 -12.58
N GLY A 343 27.60 -3.66 -13.07
CA GLY A 343 27.81 -3.39 -14.49
C GLY A 343 29.26 -3.36 -15.00
N ASN A 344 30.29 -3.57 -14.16
CA ASN A 344 31.67 -3.21 -14.52
C ASN A 344 32.72 -4.35 -14.42
N LEU A 345 32.30 -5.61 -14.55
CA LEU A 345 33.20 -6.77 -14.42
C LEU A 345 33.18 -7.75 -15.61
N ASP A 346 32.80 -7.29 -16.79
CA ASP A 346 33.01 -8.03 -18.03
C ASP A 346 34.02 -7.28 -18.91
N ARG A 347 35.31 -7.66 -18.83
CA ARG A 347 36.26 -7.68 -19.97
C ARG A 347 37.62 -8.27 -19.60
N SER A 348 37.95 -9.31 -20.37
CA SER A 348 39.26 -9.86 -20.78
C SER A 348 40.16 -10.54 -19.74
N ASP A 349 40.27 -11.87 -19.89
CA ASP A 349 41.52 -12.64 -19.71
C ASP A 349 42.72 -11.92 -20.33
N PRO A 350 43.89 -11.99 -19.68
CA PRO A 350 44.96 -12.75 -20.32
C PRO A 350 45.84 -13.56 -19.36
N ASP A 351 46.31 -14.71 -19.86
CA ASP A 351 47.45 -15.49 -19.40
C ASP A 351 48.67 -14.63 -19.05
N SER A 352 49.28 -14.85 -17.88
CA SER A 352 50.74 -15.05 -17.69
C SER A 352 51.12 -15.21 -16.21
N ASP A 353 51.96 -16.21 -15.98
CA ASP A 353 52.63 -16.59 -14.73
C ASP A 353 53.25 -15.42 -13.96
N SER A 354 53.03 -15.38 -12.63
CA SER A 354 53.96 -14.84 -11.62
C SER A 354 53.46 -15.16 -10.20
N GLU A 355 54.17 -16.05 -9.50
CA GLU A 355 53.97 -16.30 -8.08
C GLU A 355 54.43 -15.12 -7.18
N ARG A 356 53.61 -14.85 -6.13
CA ARG A 356 53.95 -14.51 -4.72
C ARG A 356 53.35 -13.22 -4.14
N LYS A 357 52.50 -13.47 -3.13
CA LYS A 357 52.22 -12.73 -1.88
C LYS A 357 51.58 -11.33 -1.94
N GLY A 358 50.39 -11.24 -1.35
CA GLY A 358 49.87 -9.99 -0.75
C GLY A 358 48.37 -10.05 -0.46
N LEU A 359 47.99 -10.33 0.79
CA LEU A 359 46.64 -10.11 1.31
C LEU A 359 46.37 -8.59 1.28
N GLY A 360 45.47 -8.12 0.41
CA GLY A 360 45.18 -6.71 0.19
C GLY A 360 43.80 -6.28 0.67
N THR A 361 43.77 -5.55 1.77
CA THR A 361 42.63 -4.81 2.33
C THR A 361 42.08 -3.73 1.37
N TRP A 362 40.77 -3.47 1.47
CA TRP A 362 39.91 -2.69 0.55
C TRP A 362 40.17 -1.17 0.46
N ASN A 363 41.43 -0.70 0.52
CA ASN A 363 41.76 0.73 0.57
C ASN A 363 42.64 1.30 -0.56
N GLU A 364 43.01 0.53 -1.59
CA GLU A 364 43.98 1.00 -2.61
C GLU A 364 43.45 1.10 -4.06
N ARG A 365 42.12 1.07 -4.30
CA ARG A 365 41.54 1.17 -5.66
C ARG A 365 40.87 2.52 -6.00
N LYS A 366 41.36 3.64 -5.48
CA LYS A 366 40.91 4.98 -5.91
C LYS A 366 42.07 5.87 -6.37
N LYS A 367 42.50 5.70 -7.62
CA LYS A 367 43.09 6.79 -8.41
C LYS A 367 43.16 6.48 -9.92
N LYS A 368 42.03 6.69 -10.61
CA LYS A 368 41.91 7.24 -11.99
C LYS A 368 40.47 7.09 -12.47
N GLY A 369 39.94 8.15 -13.08
CA GLY A 369 38.58 8.19 -13.63
C GLY A 369 37.63 9.14 -12.90
N PHE A 370 38.06 10.38 -12.65
CA PHE A 370 37.14 11.49 -12.35
C PHE A 370 36.86 12.21 -13.68
N GLU A 371 36.19 11.53 -14.60
CA GLU A 371 35.56 12.19 -15.74
C GLU A 371 34.06 12.28 -15.46
N ARG A 372 33.53 13.48 -15.74
CA ARG A 372 32.18 13.94 -15.41
C ARG A 372 31.13 12.91 -15.86
N MET A 373 30.51 12.22 -14.92
CA MET A 373 29.23 11.59 -15.18
C MET A 373 28.18 12.70 -15.20
N SER A 374 27.58 12.91 -16.37
CA SER A 374 26.40 13.74 -16.55
C SER A 374 25.33 13.32 -15.55
N VAL A 375 24.72 14.29 -14.87
CA VAL A 375 23.51 14.09 -14.08
C VAL A 375 22.36 13.84 -15.07
N GLY A 376 22.29 12.62 -15.60
CA GLY A 376 21.06 12.09 -16.17
C GLY A 376 20.27 11.42 -15.06
N ASP A 377 18.95 11.58 -15.08
CA ASP A 377 17.98 10.86 -14.23
C ASP A 377 18.02 9.34 -14.52
N ASP A 378 19.12 8.66 -14.20
CA ASP A 378 19.18 7.21 -14.20
C ASP A 378 18.32 6.71 -13.03
N MET A 379 17.07 6.36 -13.33
CA MET A 379 16.13 5.79 -12.38
C MET A 379 16.77 4.55 -11.72
N CYS A 380 17.03 4.63 -10.42
CA CYS A 380 17.50 3.47 -9.65
C CYS A 380 16.46 2.36 -9.74
N ASN A 381 16.86 1.16 -10.18
CA ASN A 381 15.96 0.02 -10.30
C ASN A 381 16.28 -1.05 -9.24
N PHE A 382 15.46 -1.10 -8.20
CA PHE A 382 15.52 -2.08 -7.12
C PHE A 382 14.77 -3.39 -7.43
N ALA A 383 14.03 -3.47 -8.54
CA ALA A 383 13.32 -4.69 -8.92
C ALA A 383 14.25 -5.76 -9.52
N THR A 384 15.33 -5.36 -10.19
CA THR A 384 16.24 -6.30 -10.84
C THR A 384 17.70 -5.89 -10.63
N PHE A 385 18.39 -6.57 -9.72
CA PHE A 385 19.83 -6.47 -9.52
C PHE A 385 20.42 -7.80 -9.05
N ARG A 386 21.74 -7.99 -9.24
CA ARG A 386 22.40 -9.22 -8.78
C ARG A 386 22.46 -9.23 -7.24
N PRO A 387 22.07 -10.32 -6.56
CA PRO A 387 22.21 -10.44 -5.12
C PRO A 387 23.63 -10.15 -4.66
N ALA A 388 23.77 -9.44 -3.55
CA ALA A 388 25.05 -9.06 -2.97
C ALA A 388 25.13 -9.47 -1.50
N THR A 389 26.14 -10.26 -1.16
CA THR A 389 26.52 -10.51 0.23
C THR A 389 27.53 -9.45 0.67
N LEU A 390 27.14 -8.64 1.64
CA LEU A 390 27.97 -7.57 2.19
C LEU A 390 28.51 -7.99 3.56
N THR A 391 29.80 -7.74 3.78
CA THR A 391 30.39 -7.77 5.12
C THR A 391 30.63 -6.34 5.56
N VAL A 392 29.76 -5.86 6.44
CA VAL A 392 29.81 -4.51 7.00
C VAL A 392 30.71 -4.52 8.22
N THR A 393 31.81 -3.77 8.16
CA THR A 393 32.81 -3.70 9.23
C THR A 393 32.90 -2.32 9.89
N ASN A 394 32.32 -1.30 9.26
CA ASN A 394 32.44 0.09 9.70
C ASN A 394 31.25 0.46 10.57
N PHE A 395 31.29 0.06 11.84
CA PHE A 395 30.33 0.51 12.85
C PHE A 395 30.88 1.74 13.55
N PHE A 396 30.08 2.79 13.62
CA PHE A 396 30.41 4.01 14.34
C PHE A 396 29.83 3.91 15.75
N LYS A 397 30.61 4.33 16.74
CA LYS A 397 30.09 4.52 18.10
C LYS A 397 28.91 5.49 18.09
N GLN A 398 27.84 5.16 18.79
CA GLN A 398 26.72 6.09 18.98
C GLN A 398 27.09 7.26 19.90
N GLU A 399 26.71 8.49 19.52
CA GLU A 399 26.84 9.69 20.34
C GLU A 399 25.52 9.96 21.06
N GLY A 400 25.54 10.02 22.40
CA GLY A 400 24.32 10.13 23.23
C GLY A 400 23.65 11.50 23.19
N ASP A 401 24.36 12.52 22.72
CA ASP A 401 23.90 13.89 22.50
C ASP A 401 23.40 14.13 21.06
N ARG A 402 23.47 13.12 20.18
CA ARG A 402 23.14 13.24 18.74
C ARG A 402 22.35 12.03 18.25
N LEU A 403 21.20 11.81 18.87
CA LEU A 403 20.31 10.69 18.57
C LEU A 403 19.15 11.07 17.65
N SER A 404 18.97 12.36 17.40
CA SER A 404 17.88 12.89 16.56
C SER A 404 18.02 12.44 15.10
N ASP A 405 16.89 12.31 14.41
CA ASP A 405 16.90 12.01 12.97
C ASP A 405 17.58 13.10 12.15
N GLU A 406 17.49 14.37 12.56
CA GLU A 406 18.22 15.48 11.93
C GLU A 406 19.74 15.30 11.99
N ASP A 407 20.27 14.79 13.10
CA ASP A 407 21.68 14.48 13.21
C ASP A 407 22.06 13.27 12.37
N LEU A 408 21.19 12.24 12.33
CA LEU A 408 21.38 11.09 11.45
C LEU A 408 21.48 11.53 9.99
N TYR A 409 20.57 12.38 9.48
CA TYR A 409 20.63 12.88 8.10
C TYR A 409 21.94 13.62 7.79
N LYS A 410 22.49 14.39 8.73
CA LYS A 410 23.81 15.03 8.56
C LYS A 410 24.91 13.99 8.41
N PHE A 411 24.92 12.95 9.26
CA PHE A 411 25.89 11.87 9.17
C PHE A 411 25.76 11.07 7.86
N LEU A 412 24.53 10.80 7.41
CA LEU A 412 24.29 10.10 6.14
C LEU A 412 24.77 10.94 4.94
N ALA A 413 24.53 12.25 4.94
CA ALA A 413 25.01 13.16 3.89
C ALA A 413 26.55 13.21 3.84
N ASP A 414 27.21 13.21 5.01
CA ASP A 414 28.66 13.13 5.11
C ASP A 414 29.22 11.80 4.57
N MET A 415 28.47 10.68 4.62
CA MET A 415 28.91 9.41 4.04
C MET A 415 28.94 9.43 2.52
N ARG A 416 28.06 10.22 1.88
CA ARG A 416 28.04 10.40 0.41
C ARG A 416 29.28 11.17 -0.08
N ARG A 417 29.80 12.09 0.73
CA ARG A 417 31.00 12.90 0.42
C ARG A 417 31.95 12.87 1.61
N PRO A 418 33.00 12.01 1.61
CA PRO A 418 33.84 11.80 2.79
C PRO A 418 34.40 13.11 3.34
N SER A 419 33.78 13.65 4.38
CA SER A 419 34.18 14.87 5.08
C SER A 419 35.06 14.53 6.30
N SER A 420 35.57 15.53 7.01
CA SER A 420 36.38 15.32 8.22
C SER A 420 35.59 14.77 9.41
N VAL A 421 34.26 14.84 9.40
CA VAL A 421 33.39 14.48 10.53
C VAL A 421 33.39 12.96 10.77
N LEU A 422 33.20 12.16 9.72
CA LEU A 422 33.22 10.70 9.83
C LEU A 422 34.59 10.14 10.20
N ARG A 423 35.69 10.83 9.81
CA ARG A 423 37.05 10.45 10.22
C ARG A 423 37.27 10.60 11.73
N ARG A 424 36.46 11.41 12.42
CA ARG A 424 36.53 11.62 13.87
C ARG A 424 35.81 10.52 14.65
N LEU A 425 34.81 9.86 14.05
CA LEU A 425 34.12 8.74 14.68
C LEU A 425 35.05 7.53 14.68
N ARG A 426 35.51 7.12 15.87
CA ARG A 426 36.32 5.92 16.01
C ARG A 426 35.45 4.69 15.77
N PRO A 427 35.88 3.72 14.94
CA PRO A 427 35.08 2.55 14.61
C PRO A 427 35.04 1.55 15.77
N VAL A 428 33.90 0.89 15.92
CA VAL A 428 33.70 -0.31 16.75
C VAL A 428 34.03 -1.53 15.89
N THR A 429 34.88 -2.43 16.38
CA THR A 429 35.31 -3.58 15.59
C THR A 429 34.25 -4.68 15.61
N ALA A 430 33.41 -4.68 14.59
CA ALA A 430 32.36 -5.67 14.38
C ALA A 430 32.31 -6.10 12.91
N GLN A 431 31.76 -7.28 12.65
CA GLN A 431 31.51 -7.81 11.32
C GLN A 431 30.06 -8.26 11.25
N LEU A 432 29.24 -7.51 10.53
CA LEU A 432 27.88 -7.90 10.19
C LEU A 432 27.85 -8.42 8.75
N LYS A 433 27.47 -9.68 8.58
CA LYS A 433 27.21 -10.27 7.26
C LYS A 433 25.73 -10.15 6.94
N ILE A 434 25.41 -9.51 5.82
CA ILE A 434 24.04 -9.39 5.31
C ILE A 434 23.99 -9.77 3.83
N ASP A 435 22.88 -10.34 3.40
CA ASP A 435 22.55 -10.51 1.99
C ASP A 435 21.47 -9.51 1.59
N ILE A 436 21.66 -8.85 0.45
CA ILE A 436 20.67 -7.96 -0.15
C ILE A 436 20.38 -8.48 -1.57
N SER A 437 19.11 -8.76 -1.84
CA SER A 437 18.65 -9.28 -3.13
C SER A 437 17.30 -8.67 -3.52
N PRO A 438 16.89 -8.72 -4.79
CA PRO A 438 15.50 -8.52 -5.15
C PRO A 438 14.60 -9.49 -4.37
N ALA A 439 13.42 -9.05 -3.95
CA ALA A 439 12.45 -9.95 -3.32
C ALA A 439 11.79 -10.84 -4.38
N PRO A 440 11.55 -12.13 -4.08
CA PRO A 440 10.80 -13.00 -4.98
C PRO A 440 9.34 -12.54 -5.08
N ASP A 441 8.68 -12.83 -6.21
CA ASP A 441 7.28 -12.43 -6.42
C ASP A 441 6.35 -13.03 -5.37
N SER A 442 6.59 -14.30 -5.01
CA SER A 442 5.89 -15.05 -3.97
C SER A 442 6.88 -15.54 -2.89
N PRO A 443 7.12 -14.74 -1.83
CA PRO A 443 7.99 -15.14 -0.74
C PRO A 443 7.34 -16.22 0.12
N HIS A 444 8.04 -17.33 0.34
CA HIS A 444 7.57 -18.39 1.25
C HIS A 444 7.82 -18.00 2.71
N TYR A 445 6.94 -18.46 3.60
CA TYR A 445 7.04 -18.21 5.04
C TYR A 445 7.12 -16.72 5.38
N CYS A 446 6.27 -15.93 4.75
CA CYS A 446 6.28 -14.47 4.90
C CYS A 446 5.16 -14.01 5.84
N LEU A 447 5.47 -13.06 6.71
CA LEU A 447 4.49 -12.36 7.54
C LEU A 447 4.27 -10.96 6.99
N SER A 448 3.02 -10.53 6.90
CA SER A 448 2.66 -9.14 6.58
C SER A 448 3.13 -8.20 7.70
N PRO A 449 3.08 -6.86 7.49
CA PRO A 449 3.38 -5.91 8.57
C PRO A 449 2.50 -6.10 9.82
N GLU A 450 1.28 -6.60 9.68
CA GLU A 450 0.34 -6.90 10.78
C GLU A 450 0.58 -8.26 11.46
N LEU A 451 1.62 -9.00 11.03
CA LEU A 451 1.93 -10.39 11.42
C LEU A 451 0.96 -11.44 10.85
N LEU A 452 0.26 -11.15 9.75
CA LEU A 452 -0.57 -12.15 9.07
C LEU A 452 0.27 -13.03 8.15
N HIS A 453 -0.07 -14.32 8.06
CA HIS A 453 0.65 -15.28 7.23
C HIS A 453 0.34 -15.07 5.74
N VAL A 454 1.33 -14.67 4.94
CA VAL A 454 1.21 -14.46 3.49
C VAL A 454 1.39 -15.79 2.75
N LYS A 455 0.52 -16.06 1.77
CA LYS A 455 0.57 -17.28 0.93
C LYS A 455 1.79 -17.26 0.00
N PRO A 456 2.54 -18.37 -0.13
CA PRO A 456 2.37 -19.66 0.54
C PRO A 456 3.06 -19.72 1.92
N TYR A 457 2.37 -20.33 2.89
CA TYR A 457 2.91 -20.57 4.23
C TYR A 457 2.74 -22.03 4.67
N PRO A 458 3.61 -22.96 4.22
CA PRO A 458 3.40 -24.40 4.43
C PRO A 458 3.54 -24.91 5.88
N ASP A 459 4.34 -24.25 6.73
CA ASP A 459 4.60 -24.69 8.12
C ASP A 459 4.80 -23.49 9.05
N LEU A 460 3.92 -23.36 10.04
CA LEU A 460 3.89 -22.31 11.06
C LEU A 460 5.12 -22.31 11.99
N ARG A 461 5.90 -23.39 12.03
CA ARG A 461 7.06 -23.53 12.91
C ARG A 461 8.34 -22.98 12.32
N VAL A 462 8.33 -22.68 11.02
CA VAL A 462 9.51 -22.16 10.32
C VAL A 462 9.68 -20.69 10.65
N ARG A 463 10.94 -20.27 10.85
CA ARG A 463 11.27 -18.86 11.06
C ARG A 463 10.80 -18.03 9.85
N PRO A 464 9.98 -16.99 10.07
CA PRO A 464 9.44 -16.21 8.98
C PRO A 464 10.43 -15.17 8.42
N THR A 465 10.13 -14.72 7.21
CA THR A 465 10.54 -13.41 6.69
C THR A 465 9.44 -12.40 6.97
N LYS A 466 9.77 -11.15 7.30
CA LYS A 466 8.77 -10.10 7.54
C LYS A 466 8.71 -9.10 6.40
N GLU A 467 7.51 -8.77 5.95
CA GLU A 467 7.29 -7.55 5.18
C GLU A 467 7.34 -6.34 6.12
N VAL A 468 8.04 -5.31 5.67
CA VAL A 468 8.24 -4.06 6.42
C VAL A 468 7.30 -3.03 5.85
N GLN A 469 6.49 -2.40 6.70
CA GLN A 469 5.61 -1.30 6.31
C GLN A 469 6.43 -0.17 5.66
N GLU A 470 6.04 0.20 4.44
CA GLU A 470 6.58 1.37 3.74
C GLU A 470 5.89 2.65 4.21
N PHE A 471 6.67 3.73 4.32
CA PHE A 471 6.20 5.11 4.47
C PHE A 471 6.62 5.90 3.21
N PRO A 472 5.79 5.92 2.16
CA PRO A 472 6.17 6.51 0.89
C PRO A 472 6.58 7.99 1.04
N ALA A 473 7.68 8.38 0.40
CA ALA A 473 8.20 9.75 0.50
C ALA A 473 7.21 10.81 -0.05
N ARG A 474 6.36 10.40 -1.00
CA ARG A 474 5.32 11.19 -1.68
C ARG A 474 3.99 10.44 -1.62
N HIS A 475 2.89 11.15 -1.88
CA HIS A 475 1.54 10.55 -1.88
C HIS A 475 1.42 9.43 -2.92
N VAL A 476 0.61 8.42 -2.62
CA VAL A 476 0.35 7.27 -3.48
C VAL A 476 -1.16 7.18 -3.68
N TYR A 477 -1.59 7.40 -4.91
CA TYR A 477 -3.01 7.49 -5.26
C TYR A 477 -3.61 6.11 -5.54
N THR A 478 -3.71 5.29 -4.50
CA THR A 478 -4.31 3.96 -4.58
C THR A 478 -5.31 3.78 -3.41
N PRO A 479 -6.53 3.29 -3.68
CA PRO A 479 -7.51 3.04 -2.62
C PRO A 479 -7.05 1.92 -1.71
N HIS A 480 -7.48 1.97 -0.45
CA HIS A 480 -7.32 0.84 0.45
C HIS A 480 -8.18 -0.34 -0.02
N THR A 481 -7.57 -1.52 -0.06
CA THR A 481 -8.26 -2.78 -0.38
C THR A 481 -8.23 -3.79 0.76
N MET A 482 -7.47 -3.52 1.83
CA MET A 482 -7.36 -4.37 3.00
C MET A 482 -7.62 -3.60 4.31
N TYR A 483 -8.07 -4.34 5.34
CA TYR A 483 -8.16 -3.81 6.69
C TYR A 483 -6.77 -3.66 7.32
N ARG A 484 -6.48 -2.47 7.83
CA ARG A 484 -5.24 -2.14 8.54
C ARG A 484 -5.56 -1.11 9.60
N ASN A 485 -5.12 -1.35 10.84
CA ASN A 485 -5.34 -0.40 11.94
C ASN A 485 -4.12 -0.36 12.87
N LEU A 486 -3.08 0.36 12.45
CA LEU A 486 -1.79 0.43 13.15
C LEU A 486 -1.53 1.84 13.69
N LEU A 487 -0.92 1.90 14.88
CA LEU A 487 -0.43 3.12 15.52
C LEU A 487 1.09 3.02 15.70
N TYR A 488 1.80 4.10 15.39
CA TYR A 488 3.22 4.24 15.66
C TYR A 488 3.44 5.38 16.63
N VAL A 489 4.19 5.12 17.70
CA VAL A 489 4.55 6.10 18.73
C VAL A 489 6.06 6.28 18.72
N TYR A 490 6.50 7.53 18.57
CA TYR A 490 7.89 7.95 18.50
C TYR A 490 8.17 8.94 19.64
N PRO A 491 8.61 8.48 20.82
CA PRO A 491 9.21 9.37 21.80
C PRO A 491 10.40 10.09 21.15
N GLN A 492 10.44 11.41 21.18
CA GLN A 492 11.48 12.21 20.51
C GLN A 492 12.51 12.74 21.49
N SER A 493 12.06 13.44 22.55
CA SER A 493 12.97 14.06 23.52
C SER A 493 12.29 14.31 24.85
N LEU A 494 13.06 14.28 25.93
CA LEU A 494 12.62 14.68 27.27
C LEU A 494 13.58 15.71 27.85
N ASN A 495 13.08 16.69 28.60
CA ASN A 495 13.93 17.67 29.29
C ASN A 495 13.61 17.79 30.78
N PHE A 496 14.43 17.19 31.64
CA PHE A 496 14.39 17.36 33.10
C PHE A 496 15.57 18.17 33.64
N SER A 497 16.18 19.05 32.84
CA SER A 497 17.35 19.84 33.27
C SER A 497 17.06 20.74 34.47
N SER A 498 15.86 21.32 34.52
CA SER A 498 15.41 22.27 35.56
C SER A 498 14.94 21.57 36.83
N ARG A 499 14.74 20.25 36.78
CA ARG A 499 14.25 19.48 37.91
C ARG A 499 15.34 19.30 38.98
N GLN A 500 14.99 19.61 40.21
CA GLN A 500 15.85 19.35 41.37
C GLN A 500 15.96 17.84 41.63
N GLY A 501 17.18 17.36 41.87
CA GLY A 501 17.48 15.95 42.12
C GLY A 501 18.43 15.30 41.10
N SER A 502 18.72 14.02 41.34
CA SER A 502 19.68 13.22 40.55
C SER A 502 19.01 12.27 39.55
N VAL A 503 17.86 12.66 38.99
CA VAL A 503 17.16 11.89 37.95
C VAL A 503 17.90 12.07 36.62
N ARG A 504 18.62 11.03 36.19
CA ARG A 504 19.58 11.12 35.06
C ARG A 504 19.76 9.84 34.24
N ASN A 505 19.05 8.78 34.58
CA ASN A 505 19.03 7.53 33.81
C ASN A 505 17.56 7.27 33.53
N ILE A 506 17.03 7.88 32.47
CA ILE A 506 15.58 7.98 32.29
C ILE A 506 15.13 6.97 31.24
N ALA A 507 14.16 6.14 31.60
CA ALA A 507 13.41 5.29 30.68
C ALA A 507 11.96 5.79 30.61
N VAL A 508 11.40 5.86 29.41
CA VAL A 508 9.97 6.13 29.22
C VAL A 508 9.29 4.80 28.99
N LYS A 509 8.39 4.42 29.90
CA LYS A 509 7.51 3.27 29.74
C LYS A 509 6.25 3.74 29.03
N VAL A 510 5.92 3.09 27.93
CA VAL A 510 4.74 3.39 27.10
C VAL A 510 3.78 2.22 27.17
N GLN A 511 2.52 2.51 27.47
CA GLN A 511 1.44 1.52 27.56
C GLN A 511 0.21 2.01 26.80
N PHE A 512 -0.50 1.08 26.17
CA PHE A 512 -1.82 1.32 25.61
C PHE A 512 -2.87 0.84 26.62
N MET A 513 -3.69 1.74 27.12
CA MET A 513 -4.60 1.49 28.23
C MET A 513 -6.05 1.48 27.74
N ALA A 514 -6.84 0.46 28.12
CA ALA A 514 -8.30 0.43 27.91
C ALA A 514 -9.09 1.13 29.04
N GLY A 515 -8.41 1.41 30.15
CA GLY A 515 -8.94 2.14 31.29
C GLY A 515 -7.81 2.51 32.25
N GLU A 516 -8.15 3.11 33.39
CA GLU A 516 -7.16 3.75 34.27
C GLU A 516 -6.44 2.77 35.20
N ASP A 517 -6.96 1.55 35.36
CA ASP A 517 -6.33 0.52 36.18
C ASP A 517 -5.10 -0.08 35.46
N PRO A 518 -3.96 -0.29 36.15
CA PRO A 518 -2.77 -0.88 35.53
C PRO A 518 -2.99 -2.26 34.89
N SER A 519 -3.98 -3.04 35.31
CA SER A 519 -4.33 -4.34 34.71
C SER A 519 -5.02 -4.22 33.34
N GLN A 520 -5.54 -3.03 33.01
CA GLN A 520 -6.20 -2.74 31.73
C GLN A 520 -5.23 -2.30 30.63
N ALA A 521 -3.92 -2.52 30.82
CA ALA A 521 -2.93 -2.36 29.75
C ALA A 521 -3.08 -3.48 28.72
N LEU A 522 -3.45 -3.13 27.49
CA LEU A 522 -3.71 -4.12 26.43
C LEU A 522 -2.40 -4.65 25.81
N PRO A 523 -2.32 -5.96 25.48
CA PRO A 523 -1.20 -6.55 24.77
C PRO A 523 -1.27 -6.21 23.27
N VAL A 524 -0.96 -4.96 22.91
CA VAL A 524 -1.08 -4.49 21.53
C VAL A 524 0.24 -4.07 20.89
N ILE A 525 1.32 -3.98 21.66
CA ILE A 525 2.63 -3.55 21.16
C ILE A 525 3.35 -4.78 20.58
N PHE A 526 3.91 -4.66 19.37
CA PHE A 526 4.59 -5.77 18.70
C PHE A 526 5.72 -5.32 17.78
N GLY A 527 6.40 -6.28 17.14
CA GLY A 527 7.41 -6.02 16.11
C GLY A 527 8.87 -6.13 16.58
N LYS A 528 9.12 -6.07 17.89
CA LYS A 528 10.46 -6.32 18.48
C LYS A 528 10.91 -7.77 18.28
N SER A 529 12.22 -8.00 18.34
CA SER A 529 12.82 -9.32 18.19
C SER A 529 12.98 -10.05 19.53
N SER A 530 12.92 -11.38 19.50
CA SER A 530 13.17 -12.25 20.66
C SER A 530 12.33 -11.91 21.89
N CYS A 531 11.03 -11.71 21.70
CA CYS A 531 10.06 -11.45 22.76
C CYS A 531 8.73 -12.17 22.48
N ALA A 532 7.75 -11.99 23.36
CA ALA A 532 6.37 -12.38 23.08
C ALA A 532 5.85 -11.65 21.83
N GLU A 533 4.87 -12.24 21.16
CA GLU A 533 4.30 -11.69 19.92
C GLU A 533 3.69 -10.31 20.15
N PHE A 534 2.90 -10.19 21.22
CA PHE A 534 2.35 -8.94 21.71
C PHE A 534 2.76 -8.71 23.17
N ILE A 535 3.03 -7.45 23.52
CA ILE A 535 3.40 -7.00 24.87
C ILE A 535 2.56 -5.80 25.29
N ASN A 536 2.39 -5.63 26.60
CA ASN A 536 1.53 -4.59 27.19
C ASN A 536 2.29 -3.29 27.50
N GLU A 537 3.62 -3.35 27.50
CA GLU A 537 4.49 -2.22 27.79
C GLU A 537 5.79 -2.29 27.00
N ALA A 538 6.28 -1.12 26.58
CA ALA A 538 7.59 -0.96 25.95
C ALA A 538 8.38 0.16 26.64
N TYR A 539 9.71 0.04 26.62
CA TYR A 539 10.61 1.01 27.23
C TYR A 539 11.51 1.64 26.17
N THR A 540 11.76 2.93 26.30
CA THR A 540 12.82 3.59 25.52
C THR A 540 14.20 3.17 25.99
N PRO A 541 15.23 3.21 25.12
CA PRO A 541 16.62 3.07 25.53
C PRO A 541 17.01 4.15 26.54
N VAL A 542 17.93 3.82 27.44
CA VAL A 542 18.41 4.71 28.50
C VAL A 542 19.79 5.22 28.15
N ILE A 543 19.95 6.55 28.18
CA ILE A 543 21.24 7.20 28.09
C ILE A 543 21.75 7.43 29.51
N TYR A 544 22.90 6.85 29.83
CA TYR A 544 23.50 6.96 31.17
C TYR A 544 23.81 8.43 31.50
N HIS A 545 23.48 8.83 32.73
CA HIS A 545 23.76 10.17 33.28
C HIS A 545 23.18 11.37 32.50
N ASN A 546 22.20 11.15 31.62
CA ASN A 546 21.53 12.20 30.87
C ASN A 546 20.18 12.64 31.50
N LYS A 547 20.04 13.94 31.79
CA LYS A 547 18.80 14.56 32.28
C LYS A 547 17.85 15.01 31.17
N SER A 548 18.35 15.13 29.94
CA SER A 548 17.60 15.56 28.78
C SER A 548 17.86 14.64 27.58
N PRO A 549 17.40 13.37 27.63
CA PRO A 549 17.66 12.41 26.57
C PRO A 549 16.83 12.69 25.32
N ASP A 550 17.45 12.50 24.17
CA ASP A 550 16.78 12.30 22.88
C ASP A 550 16.60 10.81 22.62
N PHE A 551 15.51 10.44 21.95
CA PHE A 551 15.16 9.07 21.65
C PHE A 551 14.96 8.90 20.13
N TYR A 552 15.21 7.68 19.63
CA TYR A 552 14.95 7.30 18.24
C TYR A 552 13.98 6.10 18.13
N GLU A 553 13.36 5.74 19.25
CA GLU A 553 12.60 4.51 19.42
C GLU A 553 11.28 4.56 18.63
N GLU A 554 10.92 3.45 17.99
CA GLU A 554 9.66 3.29 17.26
C GLU A 554 8.86 2.17 17.91
N MET A 555 7.68 2.52 18.42
CA MET A 555 6.76 1.58 19.06
C MET A 555 5.54 1.38 18.16
N LYS A 556 5.44 0.20 17.56
CA LYS A 556 4.33 -0.24 16.72
C LYS A 556 3.24 -0.91 17.56
N MET A 557 1.99 -0.51 17.36
CA MET A 557 0.83 -1.03 18.10
C MET A 557 -0.33 -1.39 17.17
N LYS A 558 -1.04 -2.48 17.48
CA LYS A 558 -2.29 -2.90 16.81
C LYS A 558 -3.46 -2.24 17.53
N ILE A 559 -4.22 -1.39 16.84
CA ILE A 559 -5.33 -0.67 17.47
C ILE A 559 -6.54 -1.63 17.58
N PRO A 560 -7.25 -1.69 18.73
CA PRO A 560 -8.51 -2.42 18.85
C PRO A 560 -9.56 -1.96 17.84
N ALA A 561 -10.50 -2.84 17.51
CA ALA A 561 -11.61 -2.49 16.63
C ALA A 561 -12.56 -1.48 17.27
N ASN A 562 -12.80 -1.60 18.59
CA ASN A 562 -13.71 -0.73 19.31
C ASN A 562 -12.93 0.27 20.18
N LEU A 563 -12.59 1.42 19.60
CA LEU A 563 -11.94 2.51 20.33
C LEU A 563 -12.97 3.38 21.07
N THR A 564 -12.97 3.24 22.39
CA THR A 564 -13.74 4.10 23.32
C THR A 564 -12.94 5.33 23.81
N ASP A 565 -13.64 6.31 24.39
CA ASP A 565 -13.05 7.52 24.98
C ASP A 565 -12.10 7.25 26.16
N ASN A 566 -12.16 6.05 26.77
CA ASN A 566 -11.26 5.65 27.85
C ASN A 566 -9.88 5.21 27.36
N HIS A 567 -9.76 4.91 26.06
CA HIS A 567 -8.49 4.45 25.49
C HIS A 567 -7.49 5.59 25.42
N HIS A 568 -6.30 5.36 25.98
CA HIS A 568 -5.24 6.36 26.02
C HIS A 568 -3.85 5.71 26.01
N LEU A 569 -2.87 6.48 25.56
CA LEU A 569 -1.46 6.15 25.75
C LEU A 569 -1.02 6.70 27.11
N LEU A 570 -0.46 5.85 27.96
CA LEU A 570 0.14 6.23 29.23
C LEU A 570 1.66 6.20 29.12
N PHE A 571 2.29 7.32 29.46
CA PHE A 571 3.73 7.48 29.54
C PHE A 571 4.14 7.60 31.00
N THR A 572 4.90 6.63 31.50
CA THR A 572 5.50 6.69 32.84
C THR A 572 7.00 6.85 32.73
N PHE A 573 7.54 7.91 33.33
CA PHE A 573 8.96 8.18 33.35
C PHE A 573 9.58 7.52 34.57
N TYR A 574 10.62 6.72 34.35
CA TYR A 574 11.35 6.04 35.42
C TYR A 574 12.80 6.49 35.48
N HIS A 575 13.32 6.67 36.70
CA HIS A 575 14.74 6.65 36.95
C HIS A 575 15.22 5.22 37.18
N ILE A 576 16.22 4.79 36.40
CA ILE A 576 16.80 3.44 36.48
C ILE A 576 18.09 3.47 37.29
N SER A 577 18.10 2.78 38.44
CA SER A 577 19.29 2.66 39.29
C SER A 577 20.26 1.64 38.70
N CYS A 578 21.33 2.13 38.07
CA CYS A 578 22.38 1.25 37.51
C CYS A 578 23.28 0.65 38.61
N GLN A 579 23.37 1.27 39.78
CA GLN A 579 24.20 0.82 40.89
C GLN A 579 23.39 0.00 41.90
N PRO A 580 23.91 -1.14 42.40
CA PRO A 580 23.29 -1.86 43.49
C PRO A 580 23.51 -1.09 44.80
N LYS A 581 22.49 -0.36 45.25
CA LYS A 581 22.47 0.30 46.56
C LYS A 581 21.44 -0.39 47.44
N GLN A 582 21.77 -0.62 48.71
CA GLN A 582 20.81 -1.17 49.68
C GLN A 582 19.56 -0.28 49.74
N ASN A 583 18.38 -0.91 49.74
CA ASN A 583 17.07 -0.28 49.88
C ASN A 583 16.66 0.71 48.77
N THR A 584 17.30 0.71 47.60
CA THR A 584 16.85 1.52 46.45
C THR A 584 16.16 0.62 45.42
N PRO A 585 14.89 0.89 45.04
CA PRO A 585 14.24 0.14 43.96
C PRO A 585 14.96 0.35 42.63
N LEU A 586 14.94 -0.67 41.77
CA LEU A 586 15.55 -0.62 40.44
C LEU A 586 14.95 0.50 39.59
N GLU A 587 13.62 0.59 39.63
CA GLU A 587 12.79 1.54 38.90
C GLU A 587 12.14 2.48 39.91
N THR A 588 12.42 3.78 39.80
CA THR A 588 11.72 4.80 40.61
C THR A 588 10.88 5.66 39.68
N PRO A 589 9.54 5.68 39.79
CA PRO A 589 8.72 6.54 38.96
C PRO A 589 9.00 8.00 39.30
N VAL A 590 9.28 8.80 38.27
CA VAL A 590 9.61 10.22 38.40
C VAL A 590 8.56 11.12 37.76
N GLY A 591 7.70 10.61 36.88
CA GLY A 591 6.58 11.39 36.39
C GLY A 591 5.64 10.62 35.48
N TYR A 592 4.56 11.28 35.08
CA TYR A 592 3.49 10.71 34.27
C TYR A 592 2.97 11.73 33.26
N THR A 593 2.62 11.28 32.06
CA THR A 593 1.82 12.03 31.10
C THR A 593 1.03 11.05 30.22
N TRP A 594 0.02 11.52 29.50
CA TRP A 594 -0.85 10.64 28.71
C TRP A 594 -1.43 11.35 27.49
N ILE A 595 -1.92 10.58 26.53
CA ILE A 595 -2.64 11.07 25.35
C ILE A 595 -3.96 10.29 25.24
N PRO A 596 -5.12 10.93 25.43
CA PRO A 596 -6.41 10.35 25.05
C PRO A 596 -6.40 10.05 23.55
N LEU A 597 -6.67 8.80 23.18
CA LEU A 597 -6.60 8.36 21.79
C LEU A 597 -7.86 8.70 21.02
N MET A 598 -9.02 8.62 21.66
CA MET A 598 -10.29 9.02 21.07
C MET A 598 -10.72 10.37 21.65
N GLN A 599 -10.99 11.35 20.78
CA GLN A 599 -11.52 12.64 21.20
C GLN A 599 -12.53 13.15 20.20
N HIS A 600 -13.79 13.32 20.62
CA HIS A 600 -14.90 13.72 19.75
C HIS A 600 -15.12 12.76 18.58
N GLY A 601 -14.96 11.45 18.81
CA GLY A 601 -15.06 10.42 17.77
C GLY A 601 -13.87 10.35 16.80
N ARG A 602 -12.81 11.13 17.03
CA ARG A 602 -11.61 11.12 16.18
C ARG A 602 -10.39 10.54 16.88
N LEU A 603 -9.66 9.70 16.16
CA LEU A 603 -8.33 9.22 16.58
C LEU A 603 -7.33 10.39 16.62
N ARG A 604 -6.72 10.62 17.78
CA ARG A 604 -5.70 11.65 18.01
C ARG A 604 -4.32 11.19 17.53
N THR A 605 -3.78 11.90 16.57
CA THR A 605 -2.41 11.74 16.07
C THR A 605 -1.76 13.12 15.89
N GLY A 606 -0.44 13.15 15.72
CA GLY A 606 0.36 14.36 15.52
C GLY A 606 1.57 14.42 16.46
N SER A 607 2.26 15.55 16.42
CA SER A 607 3.35 15.86 17.33
C SER A 607 2.81 16.55 18.59
N PHE A 608 3.18 16.03 19.76
CA PHE A 608 2.75 16.54 21.05
C PHE A 608 3.95 16.99 21.88
N SER A 609 3.82 18.18 22.48
CA SER A 609 4.76 18.71 23.47
C SER A 609 4.07 18.71 24.83
N LEU A 610 4.16 17.59 25.54
CA LEU A 610 3.34 17.30 26.71
C LEU A 610 4.01 17.76 28.02
N PRO A 611 3.22 18.33 28.95
CA PRO A 611 3.68 18.55 30.32
C PRO A 611 3.73 17.21 31.07
N VAL A 612 4.62 17.14 32.06
CA VAL A 612 4.83 15.93 32.87
C VAL A 612 4.42 16.20 34.32
N SER A 613 3.50 15.38 34.83
CA SER A 613 3.10 15.38 36.23
C SER A 613 4.15 14.69 37.10
N VAL A 614 4.38 15.21 38.31
CA VAL A 614 5.24 14.57 39.32
C VAL A 614 4.49 13.46 40.05
N GLU A 615 3.18 13.61 40.20
CA GLU A 615 2.29 12.71 40.92
C GLU A 615 1.45 11.88 39.93
N LYS A 616 0.89 10.76 40.40
CA LYS A 616 0.02 9.93 39.56
C LYS A 616 -1.18 10.77 39.08
N PRO A 617 -1.65 10.55 37.83
CA PRO A 617 -2.85 11.23 37.34
C PRO A 617 -4.06 10.98 38.26
N PRO A 618 -4.96 11.97 38.44
CA PRO A 618 -6.18 11.82 39.22
C PRO A 618 -7.17 10.88 38.51
N PRO A 619 -8.21 10.37 39.19
CA PRO A 619 -9.28 9.62 38.53
C PRO A 619 -9.93 10.40 37.39
N SER A 620 -10.38 9.68 36.35
CA SER A 620 -10.98 10.24 35.13
C SER A 620 -10.04 11.07 34.27
N TYR A 621 -8.71 10.91 34.43
CA TYR A 621 -7.72 11.59 33.59
C TYR A 621 -7.74 11.10 32.14
N SER A 622 -8.18 9.86 31.89
CA SER A 622 -8.15 9.21 30.58
C SER A 622 -8.90 9.99 29.50
N VAL A 623 -9.97 10.70 29.87
CA VAL A 623 -10.78 11.55 28.98
C VAL A 623 -10.34 13.02 28.96
N LEU A 624 -9.35 13.39 29.78
CA LEU A 624 -8.82 14.76 29.90
C LEU A 624 -7.48 14.88 29.18
N THR A 625 -7.15 16.07 28.69
CA THR A 625 -5.84 16.34 28.10
C THR A 625 -4.87 16.88 29.15
N PRO A 626 -3.61 16.44 29.18
CA PRO A 626 -2.63 16.96 30.15
C PRO A 626 -2.28 18.44 29.92
N ASP A 627 -2.63 19.01 28.76
CA ASP A 627 -2.46 20.43 28.43
C ASP A 627 -3.32 21.37 29.29
N VAL A 628 -4.32 20.84 30.01
CA VAL A 628 -5.13 21.61 30.96
C VAL A 628 -4.57 21.35 32.36
N GLN A 629 -4.27 22.43 33.09
CA GLN A 629 -3.82 22.31 34.47
C GLN A 629 -4.94 21.78 35.36
N LEU A 630 -4.82 20.50 35.74
CA LEU A 630 -5.75 19.87 36.65
C LEU A 630 -5.55 20.40 38.09
N PRO A 631 -6.63 20.77 38.81
CA PRO A 631 -6.53 21.28 40.17
C PRO A 631 -5.83 20.31 41.13
N GLY A 632 -4.92 20.83 41.95
CA GLY A 632 -4.22 20.04 42.99
C GLY A 632 -3.06 19.18 42.48
N MET A 633 -2.78 19.19 41.17
CA MET A 633 -1.71 18.38 40.58
C MET A 633 -0.37 19.13 40.53
N LYS A 634 0.73 18.44 40.83
CA LYS A 634 2.08 19.01 40.73
C LYS A 634 2.72 18.65 39.40
N TRP A 635 3.22 19.67 38.72
CA TRP A 635 3.83 19.54 37.41
C TRP A 635 5.32 19.82 37.44
N VAL A 636 6.07 19.14 36.58
CA VAL A 636 7.46 19.47 36.28
C VAL A 636 7.50 20.82 35.56
N ASP A 637 8.49 21.64 35.88
CA ASP A 637 8.78 22.92 35.21
C ASP A 637 7.57 23.83 35.00
N ASN A 638 6.72 23.94 36.04
CA ASN A 638 5.51 24.76 36.04
C ASN A 638 4.58 24.45 34.85
N HIS A 639 4.36 23.16 34.56
CA HIS A 639 3.44 22.69 33.51
C HIS A 639 3.88 23.04 32.09
N LYS A 640 5.18 23.32 31.90
CA LYS A 640 5.75 23.45 30.56
C LYS A 640 5.75 22.08 29.85
N GLY A 641 5.54 22.09 28.54
CA GLY A 641 5.79 20.94 27.68
C GLY A 641 7.28 20.56 27.71
N VAL A 642 7.61 19.45 28.35
CA VAL A 642 8.99 18.96 28.53
C VAL A 642 9.24 17.61 27.87
N PHE A 643 8.18 16.94 27.41
CA PHE A 643 8.25 15.67 26.70
C PHE A 643 7.66 15.83 25.30
N ASN A 644 8.50 15.60 24.28
CA ASN A 644 8.07 15.61 22.89
C ASN A 644 7.89 14.18 22.41
N VAL A 645 6.72 13.91 21.83
CA VAL A 645 6.35 12.61 21.27
C VAL A 645 5.54 12.82 20.01
N GLU A 646 5.80 12.01 18.99
CA GLU A 646 5.02 11.98 17.77
C GLU A 646 4.22 10.68 17.70
N VAL A 647 2.93 10.80 17.40
CA VAL A 647 2.02 9.67 17.23
C VAL A 647 1.48 9.73 15.82
N THR A 648 1.65 8.66 15.05
CA THR A 648 1.16 8.56 13.68
C THR A 648 0.30 7.30 13.53
N SER A 649 -0.66 7.33 12.61
CA SER A 649 -1.50 6.17 12.32
C SER A 649 -1.33 5.74 10.86
N THR A 650 -1.31 4.44 10.64
CA THR A 650 -1.52 3.83 9.32
C THR A 650 -2.81 3.02 9.45
N SER A 651 -3.93 3.64 9.15
CA SER A 651 -5.26 3.05 9.33
C SER A 651 -6.11 3.21 8.07
N SER A 652 -6.74 2.13 7.62
CA SER A 652 -7.77 2.14 6.57
C SER A 652 -9.19 2.36 7.12
N VAL A 653 -9.29 2.66 8.42
CA VAL A 653 -10.54 2.97 9.16
C VAL A 653 -10.55 4.43 9.59
N HIS A 654 -9.54 4.89 10.32
CA HIS A 654 -9.49 6.23 10.90
C HIS A 654 -8.73 7.20 10.01
N THR A 655 -9.46 7.91 9.15
CA THR A 655 -8.89 9.01 8.36
C THR A 655 -8.38 10.14 9.25
N GLN A 656 -7.26 10.75 8.85
CA GLN A 656 -6.66 11.91 9.55
C GLN A 656 -7.08 13.24 8.90
N ASP A 657 -7.78 13.20 7.76
CA ASP A 657 -8.30 14.41 7.10
C ASP A 657 -9.54 14.93 7.84
N PRO A 658 -9.55 16.20 8.31
CA PRO A 658 -10.65 16.74 9.09
C PRO A 658 -12.00 16.78 8.35
N HIS A 659 -12.01 16.95 7.03
CA HIS A 659 -13.23 17.04 6.23
C HIS A 659 -13.86 15.67 6.03
N LEU A 660 -13.04 14.66 5.68
CA LEU A 660 -13.50 13.28 5.55
C LEU A 660 -13.94 12.72 6.90
N ASP A 661 -13.16 12.92 7.96
CA ASP A 661 -13.52 12.45 9.31
C ASP A 661 -14.86 13.04 9.76
N LYS A 662 -15.08 14.35 9.56
CA LYS A 662 -16.37 14.98 9.89
C LYS A 662 -17.53 14.36 9.08
N PHE A 663 -17.35 14.15 7.78
CA PHE A 663 -18.38 13.54 6.93
C PHE A 663 -18.74 12.13 7.41
N PHE A 664 -17.73 11.26 7.56
CA PHE A 664 -17.93 9.89 8.03
C PHE A 664 -18.57 9.87 9.42
N THR A 665 -18.07 10.68 10.37
CA THR A 665 -18.63 10.76 11.73
C THR A 665 -20.12 11.11 11.70
N LEU A 666 -20.52 12.11 10.91
CA LEU A 666 -21.91 12.52 10.79
C LEU A 666 -22.77 11.41 10.17
N VAL A 667 -22.29 10.73 9.14
CA VAL A 667 -23.00 9.60 8.53
C VAL A 667 -23.22 8.47 9.55
N TYR A 668 -22.20 8.09 10.33
CA TYR A 668 -22.34 7.05 11.35
C TYR A 668 -23.24 7.46 12.52
N VAL A 669 -23.19 8.73 12.95
CA VAL A 669 -24.12 9.26 13.98
C VAL A 669 -25.57 9.18 13.50
N LEU A 670 -25.82 9.39 12.20
CA LEU A 670 -27.13 9.26 11.60
C LEU A 670 -27.60 7.80 11.53
N GLU A 671 -26.71 6.89 11.10
CA GLU A 671 -27.01 5.45 10.96
C GLU A 671 -27.32 4.80 12.31
N GLU A 672 -26.55 5.13 13.36
CA GLU A 672 -26.75 4.58 14.71
C GLU A 672 -27.74 5.40 15.56
N TYR A 673 -28.35 6.44 14.99
CA TYR A 673 -29.29 7.35 15.68
C TYR A 673 -28.76 7.88 17.03
N SER A 674 -27.47 8.20 17.08
CA SER A 674 -26.75 8.51 18.33
C SER A 674 -26.84 10.01 18.69
N PHE A 675 -28.03 10.49 19.06
CA PHE A 675 -28.26 11.89 19.45
C PHE A 675 -28.49 12.07 20.96
N PRO A 676 -27.97 13.15 21.59
CA PRO A 676 -27.08 14.17 21.02
C PRO A 676 -25.62 13.71 20.96
N PHE A 677 -24.89 14.11 19.92
CA PHE A 677 -23.47 13.79 19.75
C PHE A 677 -22.60 15.04 19.83
N ARG A 678 -21.53 15.01 20.64
CA ARG A 678 -20.64 16.17 20.78
C ARG A 678 -19.46 16.07 19.79
N LEU A 679 -19.50 16.89 18.74
CA LEU A 679 -18.43 17.04 17.78
C LEU A 679 -17.65 18.34 18.03
N LYS A 680 -16.56 18.24 18.81
CA LYS A 680 -15.76 19.39 19.28
C LYS A 680 -16.62 20.43 20.02
N ASP A 681 -16.83 21.59 19.39
CA ASP A 681 -17.57 22.73 19.93
C ASP A 681 -19.07 22.70 19.53
N VAL A 682 -19.46 21.81 18.63
CA VAL A 682 -20.83 21.68 18.13
C VAL A 682 -21.49 20.45 18.74
N ILE A 683 -22.69 20.63 19.30
CA ILE A 683 -23.54 19.52 19.72
C ILE A 683 -24.48 19.21 18.58
N ILE A 684 -24.32 18.04 17.98
CA ILE A 684 -25.18 17.52 16.93
C ILE A 684 -26.46 17.00 17.58
N THR A 685 -27.58 17.56 17.15
CA THR A 685 -28.94 17.19 17.53
C THR A 685 -29.72 16.85 16.27
N GLU A 686 -30.88 16.20 16.40
CA GLU A 686 -31.72 15.90 15.24
C GLU A 686 -32.07 17.16 14.43
N ALA A 687 -32.25 18.31 15.10
CA ALA A 687 -32.64 19.56 14.44
C ALA A 687 -31.54 20.21 13.59
N ASN A 688 -30.25 20.00 13.92
CA ASN A 688 -29.13 20.59 13.16
C ASN A 688 -28.41 19.58 12.26
N MET A 689 -28.73 18.30 12.37
CA MET A 689 -28.06 17.22 11.66
C MET A 689 -28.08 17.40 10.14
N GLU A 690 -29.23 17.79 9.57
CA GLU A 690 -29.36 18.05 8.13
C GLU A 690 -28.39 19.14 7.66
N VAL A 691 -28.33 20.26 8.39
CA VAL A 691 -27.52 21.43 8.03
C VAL A 691 -26.04 21.07 8.12
N GLU A 692 -25.63 20.41 9.20
CA GLU A 692 -24.25 19.98 9.41
C GLU A 692 -23.80 18.95 8.38
N LEU A 693 -24.65 17.98 8.03
CA LEU A 693 -24.33 16.96 7.04
C LEU A 693 -24.24 17.56 5.62
N LYS A 694 -25.15 18.46 5.25
CA LYS A 694 -25.07 19.23 3.98
C LYS A 694 -23.80 20.08 3.91
N GLY A 695 -23.47 20.77 5.01
CA GLY A 695 -22.24 21.54 5.12
C GLY A 695 -20.99 20.67 5.00
N SER A 696 -21.00 19.48 5.60
CA SER A 696 -19.90 18.52 5.53
C SER A 696 -19.69 18.00 4.09
N MET A 697 -20.76 17.64 3.38
CA MET A 697 -20.69 17.23 1.97
C MET A 697 -20.10 18.33 1.08
N ALA A 698 -20.50 19.59 1.27
CA ALA A 698 -19.93 20.72 0.53
C ALA A 698 -18.46 21.00 0.88
N ALA A 699 -18.03 20.66 2.10
CA ALA A 699 -16.66 20.83 2.57
C ALA A 699 -15.70 19.74 2.09
N LEU A 700 -16.20 18.61 1.55
CA LEU A 700 -15.37 17.52 1.01
C LEU A 700 -14.40 18.00 -0.08
N LYS A 701 -14.71 19.06 -0.82
CA LYS A 701 -13.80 19.67 -1.81
C LYS A 701 -12.48 20.18 -1.21
N GLY A 702 -12.44 20.42 0.11
CA GLY A 702 -11.26 20.85 0.85
C GLY A 702 -10.42 19.70 1.42
N ALA A 703 -10.88 18.46 1.28
CA ALA A 703 -10.14 17.27 1.71
C ALA A 703 -8.90 17.04 0.83
N GLN A 704 -7.85 16.46 1.41
CA GLN A 704 -6.64 16.10 0.67
C GLN A 704 -6.93 15.00 -0.36
N LEU A 705 -6.51 15.20 -1.61
CA LEU A 705 -6.76 14.28 -2.72
C LEU A 705 -6.25 12.86 -2.44
N ASP A 706 -5.06 12.72 -1.86
CA ASP A 706 -4.47 11.42 -1.47
C ASP A 706 -5.40 10.65 -0.51
N THR A 707 -5.90 11.33 0.53
CA THR A 707 -6.83 10.74 1.49
C THR A 707 -8.17 10.40 0.85
N CYS A 708 -8.69 11.25 -0.03
CA CYS A 708 -9.91 10.97 -0.80
C CYS A 708 -9.76 9.72 -1.67
N VAL A 709 -8.59 9.53 -2.32
CA VAL A 709 -8.32 8.35 -3.14
C VAL A 709 -8.16 7.10 -2.27
N ARG A 710 -7.47 7.19 -1.13
CA ARG A 710 -7.31 6.07 -0.18
C ARG A 710 -8.65 5.55 0.36
N PHE A 711 -9.57 6.45 0.68
CA PHE A 711 -10.91 6.13 1.18
C PHE A 711 -11.99 6.13 0.08
N LEU A 712 -11.60 6.09 -1.20
CA LEU A 712 -12.51 6.27 -2.35
C LEU A 712 -13.71 5.33 -2.31
N HIS A 713 -13.47 4.05 -2.00
CA HIS A 713 -14.51 3.02 -1.97
C HIS A 713 -15.58 3.33 -0.90
N GLN A 714 -15.16 3.63 0.34
CA GLN A 714 -16.08 4.00 1.43
C GLN A 714 -16.81 5.33 1.13
N LEU A 715 -16.08 6.33 0.64
CA LEU A 715 -16.61 7.66 0.36
C LEU A 715 -17.70 7.61 -0.72
N LEU A 716 -17.46 6.93 -1.83
CA LEU A 716 -18.45 6.77 -2.90
C LEU A 716 -19.64 5.93 -2.43
N ASN A 717 -19.41 4.84 -1.69
CA ASN A 717 -20.50 4.02 -1.15
C ASN A 717 -21.44 4.86 -0.27
N LYS A 718 -20.91 5.65 0.68
CA LYS A 718 -21.74 6.49 1.56
C LYS A 718 -22.45 7.62 0.79
N LEU A 719 -21.78 8.27 -0.17
CA LEU A 719 -22.43 9.30 -0.99
C LEU A 719 -23.58 8.71 -1.82
N ILE A 720 -23.38 7.54 -2.42
CA ILE A 720 -24.42 6.85 -3.21
C ILE A 720 -25.55 6.38 -2.29
N GLN A 721 -25.24 5.85 -1.11
CA GLN A 721 -26.25 5.46 -0.11
C GLN A 721 -27.15 6.65 0.25
N LEU A 722 -26.59 7.85 0.47
CA LEU A 722 -27.37 9.07 0.73
C LEU A 722 -28.20 9.57 -0.47
N ILE A 723 -27.85 9.18 -1.70
CA ILE A 723 -28.63 9.47 -2.92
C ILE A 723 -29.81 8.49 -3.05
N VAL A 724 -29.55 7.20 -2.84
CA VAL A 724 -30.54 6.13 -3.04
C VAL A 724 -31.54 6.07 -1.89
N TYR A 725 -31.05 6.20 -0.65
CA TYR A 725 -31.85 6.15 0.57
C TYR A 725 -31.80 7.49 1.31
N PRO A 726 -32.79 8.38 1.09
CA PRO A 726 -32.88 9.62 1.84
C PRO A 726 -33.15 9.30 3.32
N PRO A 727 -32.34 9.81 4.26
CA PRO A 727 -32.50 9.51 5.67
C PRO A 727 -33.73 10.21 6.26
N VAL A 728 -34.26 9.62 7.33
CA VAL A 728 -35.33 10.20 8.15
C VAL A 728 -34.69 10.90 9.34
N ILE A 729 -34.88 12.22 9.46
CA ILE A 729 -34.38 13.03 10.57
C ILE A 729 -35.58 13.70 11.23
N ALA A 730 -35.72 13.57 12.55
CA ALA A 730 -36.88 14.10 13.30
C ALA A 730 -38.24 13.69 12.69
N GLY A 731 -38.34 12.46 12.16
CA GLY A 731 -39.55 11.94 11.52
C GLY A 731 -39.85 12.47 10.11
N GLN A 732 -38.96 13.28 9.51
CA GLN A 732 -39.11 13.81 8.16
C GLN A 732 -38.06 13.22 7.20
N ILE A 733 -38.49 12.88 5.98
CA ILE A 733 -37.57 12.43 4.92
C ILE A 733 -36.79 13.66 4.42
N VAL A 734 -35.48 13.65 4.61
CA VAL A 734 -34.60 14.74 4.22
C VAL A 734 -33.97 14.45 2.86
N ASN A 735 -34.13 15.39 1.92
CA ASN A 735 -33.50 15.27 0.60
C ASN A 735 -32.03 15.71 0.66
N LEU A 736 -31.13 14.72 0.79
CA LEU A 736 -29.68 14.89 0.71
C LEU A 736 -29.13 14.56 -0.69
N GLY A 737 -29.93 13.97 -1.57
CA GLY A 737 -29.47 13.43 -2.85
C GLY A 737 -28.79 14.46 -3.74
N ARG A 738 -29.31 15.70 -3.80
CA ARG A 738 -28.65 16.78 -4.56
C ARG A 738 -27.25 17.11 -4.02
N ALA A 739 -27.12 17.27 -2.71
CA ALA A 739 -25.85 17.65 -2.10
C ALA A 739 -24.82 16.51 -2.20
N ALA A 740 -25.25 15.27 -2.01
CA ALA A 740 -24.42 14.08 -2.20
C ALA A 740 -23.97 13.91 -3.65
N PHE A 741 -24.85 14.13 -4.62
CA PHE A 741 -24.51 14.09 -6.05
C PHE A 741 -23.52 15.20 -6.44
N GLU A 742 -23.73 16.44 -5.99
CA GLU A 742 -22.79 17.54 -6.22
C GLU A 742 -21.40 17.24 -5.62
N ALA A 743 -21.35 16.69 -4.40
CA ALA A 743 -20.09 16.28 -3.77
C ALA A 743 -19.39 15.14 -4.54
N MET A 744 -20.13 14.13 -4.98
CA MET A 744 -19.62 13.02 -5.79
C MET A 744 -19.08 13.50 -7.14
N ALA A 745 -19.80 14.40 -7.82
CA ALA A 745 -19.37 14.98 -9.09
C ALA A 745 -18.06 15.78 -8.94
N LEU A 746 -17.94 16.57 -7.86
CA LEU A 746 -16.70 17.30 -7.56
C LEU A 746 -15.53 16.35 -7.28
N LEU A 747 -15.75 15.29 -6.50
CA LEU A 747 -14.74 14.27 -6.22
C LEU A 747 -14.26 13.59 -7.50
N VAL A 748 -15.19 13.13 -8.35
CA VAL A 748 -14.89 12.50 -9.64
C VAL A 748 -14.10 13.44 -10.54
N ASN A 749 -14.51 14.71 -10.63
CA ASN A 749 -13.81 15.73 -11.41
C ASN A 749 -12.40 16.00 -10.88
N GLN A 750 -12.22 16.06 -9.55
CA GLN A 750 -10.90 16.22 -8.93
C GLN A 750 -9.98 15.03 -9.21
N ILE A 751 -10.49 13.80 -9.11
CA ILE A 751 -9.71 12.58 -9.39
C ILE A 751 -9.33 12.53 -10.88
N HIS A 752 -10.28 12.82 -11.77
CA HIS A 752 -10.06 12.77 -13.21
C HIS A 752 -9.06 13.84 -13.70
N LYS A 753 -9.15 15.08 -13.19
CA LYS A 753 -8.28 16.20 -13.59
C LYS A 753 -6.89 16.17 -12.94
N ASN A 754 -6.74 15.67 -11.71
CA ASN A 754 -5.45 15.71 -11.01
C ASN A 754 -4.61 14.44 -11.18
N LEU A 755 -5.20 13.33 -11.64
CA LEU A 755 -4.50 12.07 -11.93
C LEU A 755 -4.39 11.84 -13.45
N GLU A 756 -4.00 12.87 -14.19
CA GLU A 756 -3.70 12.79 -15.62
C GLU A 756 -2.60 11.73 -15.86
N GLY A 757 -2.85 10.82 -16.81
CA GLY A 757 -1.98 9.65 -17.06
C GLY A 757 -2.48 8.33 -16.45
N ASN A 758 -3.47 8.37 -15.56
CA ASN A 758 -4.16 7.17 -15.05
C ASN A 758 -5.46 6.88 -15.82
N GLN A 759 -5.52 7.30 -17.07
CA GLN A 759 -6.64 7.09 -17.96
C GLN A 759 -6.37 5.88 -18.85
N ASP A 760 -7.41 5.09 -19.11
CA ASP A 760 -7.34 4.02 -20.11
C ASP A 760 -7.30 4.59 -21.53
N GLN A 761 -7.25 3.72 -22.53
CA GLN A 761 -7.24 4.10 -23.94
C GLN A 761 -8.47 4.92 -24.38
N HIS A 762 -9.53 4.97 -23.57
CA HIS A 762 -10.77 5.70 -23.81
C HIS A 762 -10.87 6.99 -22.98
N GLY A 763 -9.79 7.41 -22.31
CA GLY A 763 -9.78 8.58 -21.44
C GLY A 763 -10.51 8.37 -20.11
N ARG A 764 -10.93 7.14 -19.77
CA ARG A 764 -11.62 6.85 -18.50
C ARG A 764 -10.59 6.67 -17.39
N ASN A 765 -10.83 7.28 -16.23
CA ASN A 765 -9.95 7.09 -15.09
C ASN A 765 -10.04 5.64 -14.58
N SER A 766 -8.89 4.95 -14.49
CA SER A 766 -8.81 3.53 -14.14
C SER A 766 -9.39 3.22 -12.74
N LEU A 767 -9.15 4.08 -11.75
CA LEU A 767 -9.62 3.89 -10.37
C LEU A 767 -11.15 3.94 -10.31
N LEU A 768 -11.76 4.92 -10.98
CA LEU A 768 -13.22 5.07 -11.03
C LEU A 768 -13.87 3.92 -11.80
N ALA A 769 -13.27 3.50 -12.92
CA ALA A 769 -13.75 2.33 -13.67
C ALA A 769 -13.66 1.04 -12.85
N SER A 770 -12.57 0.86 -12.09
CA SER A 770 -12.36 -0.30 -11.22
C SER A 770 -13.36 -0.32 -10.06
N TYR A 771 -13.65 0.84 -9.46
CA TYR A 771 -14.71 0.97 -8.45
C TYR A 771 -16.06 0.52 -9.00
N ILE A 772 -16.48 1.03 -10.16
CA ILE A 772 -17.78 0.69 -10.77
C ILE A 772 -17.88 -0.80 -11.10
N HIS A 773 -16.78 -1.42 -11.56
CA HIS A 773 -16.80 -2.80 -12.04
C HIS A 773 -16.72 -3.86 -10.93
N TYR A 774 -15.93 -3.62 -9.87
CA TYR A 774 -15.66 -4.62 -8.83
C TYR A 774 -16.27 -4.28 -7.46
N VAL A 775 -16.26 -3.00 -7.09
CA VAL A 775 -16.52 -2.56 -5.71
C VAL A 775 -17.95 -2.04 -5.52
N PHE A 776 -18.50 -1.42 -6.56
CA PHE A 776 -19.82 -0.81 -6.50
C PHE A 776 -20.88 -1.87 -6.20
N ARG A 777 -21.66 -1.60 -5.15
CA ARG A 777 -22.81 -2.40 -4.77
C ARG A 777 -24.01 -1.47 -4.69
N LEU A 778 -25.12 -1.91 -5.28
CA LEU A 778 -26.36 -1.19 -5.07
C LEU A 778 -26.70 -1.29 -3.59
N PRO A 779 -26.98 -0.17 -2.90
CA PRO A 779 -27.52 -0.23 -1.55
C PRO A 779 -28.86 -0.98 -1.62
N THR A 780 -28.89 -2.25 -1.18
CA THR A 780 -30.11 -3.10 -1.21
C THR A 780 -30.70 -3.35 0.17
N ALA A 781 -29.99 -2.96 1.24
CA ALA A 781 -30.45 -3.13 2.61
C ALA A 781 -31.36 -1.96 3.01
N GLU A 782 -32.59 -2.27 3.43
CA GLU A 782 -33.40 -1.33 4.20
C GLU A 782 -32.58 -0.88 5.42
N PRO A 783 -32.44 0.43 5.69
CA PRO A 783 -31.83 0.91 6.92
C PRO A 783 -32.62 0.29 8.09
N ALA A 784 -31.92 -0.36 9.02
CA ALA A 784 -32.55 -0.88 10.23
C ALA A 784 -33.28 0.27 10.94
N LEU A 785 -34.61 0.21 11.01
CA LEU A 785 -35.41 1.14 11.79
C LEU A 785 -34.96 1.02 13.27
N PRO A 786 -34.74 2.15 13.97
CA PRO A 786 -34.29 2.11 15.36
C PRO A 786 -35.32 1.37 16.23
N THR A 787 -34.87 0.31 16.91
CA THR A 787 -35.67 -0.43 17.90
C THR A 787 -35.75 0.38 19.20
N THR A 788 -36.47 1.50 19.21
CA THR A 788 -36.85 2.18 20.43
C THR A 788 -38.35 2.46 20.42
N GLY A 789 -39.06 1.69 21.28
CA GLY A 789 -40.33 2.01 21.93
C GLY A 789 -41.39 2.82 21.18
N ALA A 790 -42.46 2.13 20.79
CA ALA A 790 -43.83 2.64 20.60
C ALA A 790 -43.97 3.88 19.70
N HIS A 791 -43.89 3.68 18.38
CA HIS A 791 -44.88 4.09 17.37
C HIS A 791 -44.37 3.63 16.01
N ALA A 792 -44.81 2.45 15.56
CA ALA A 792 -44.58 1.99 14.20
C ALA A 792 -45.43 2.84 13.25
N TYR A 793 -44.82 3.84 12.60
CA TYR A 793 -45.41 4.45 11.42
C TYR A 793 -44.95 3.63 10.21
N GLU A 794 -45.76 2.68 9.79
CA GLU A 794 -45.66 2.07 8.46
C GLU A 794 -45.95 3.15 7.41
N LEU A 795 -44.90 3.79 6.89
CA LEU A 795 -44.98 4.62 5.69
C LEU A 795 -44.30 3.87 4.53
N PRO A 796 -44.92 3.76 3.35
CA PRO A 796 -44.30 3.11 2.20
C PRO A 796 -43.02 3.87 1.81
N MET A 797 -41.88 3.19 1.77
CA MET A 797 -40.63 3.73 1.23
C MET A 797 -40.83 4.15 -0.23
N GLN A 798 -40.91 5.45 -0.49
CA GLN A 798 -40.84 6.00 -1.84
C GLN A 798 -39.37 6.16 -2.24
N TYR A 799 -38.90 5.37 -3.21
CA TYR A 799 -37.62 5.61 -3.87
C TYR A 799 -37.59 7.04 -4.41
N ALA A 800 -36.63 7.85 -3.96
CA ALA A 800 -36.53 9.25 -4.35
C ALA A 800 -35.88 9.43 -5.75
N THR A 801 -36.32 8.70 -6.76
CA THR A 801 -35.92 8.95 -8.16
C THR A 801 -36.74 10.05 -8.82
N LEU A 802 -37.71 10.65 -8.12
CA LEU A 802 -38.59 11.71 -8.63
C LEU A 802 -38.36 13.08 -7.95
N SER A 803 -37.11 13.53 -7.87
CA SER A 803 -36.83 14.94 -7.59
C SER A 803 -37.12 15.79 -8.83
N ARG A 804 -38.32 16.36 -8.93
CA ARG A 804 -38.65 17.43 -9.89
C ARG A 804 -38.14 18.78 -9.36
N ALA A 805 -36.83 18.96 -9.26
CA ALA A 805 -36.24 20.29 -9.08
C ALA A 805 -35.85 20.85 -10.46
N THR A 806 -36.51 21.93 -10.90
CA THR A 806 -36.36 22.56 -12.23
C THR A 806 -35.16 23.51 -12.34
N GLY A 807 -34.31 23.62 -11.31
CA GLY A 807 -33.17 24.52 -11.31
C GLY A 807 -31.87 23.81 -11.72
N ARG A 808 -31.21 24.28 -12.79
CA ARG A 808 -29.83 23.87 -13.10
C ARG A 808 -28.91 24.24 -11.92
N PRO A 809 -27.99 23.35 -11.51
CA PRO A 809 -27.02 23.65 -10.46
C PRO A 809 -26.10 24.79 -10.90
N SER A 810 -26.16 25.92 -10.21
CA SER A 810 -25.32 27.10 -10.45
C SER A 810 -23.85 26.92 -10.02
N SER A 811 -23.54 25.83 -9.30
CA SER A 811 -22.20 25.46 -8.83
C SER A 811 -21.46 24.48 -9.74
N LEU A 812 -22.14 23.84 -10.68
CA LEU A 812 -21.56 22.85 -11.60
C LEU A 812 -21.21 23.52 -12.94
N HIS A 813 -20.15 24.32 -12.94
CA HIS A 813 -19.34 24.51 -14.15
C HIS A 813 -18.40 23.30 -14.25
N LEU A 814 -18.96 22.15 -14.65
CA LEU A 814 -18.19 20.94 -14.99
C LEU A 814 -17.41 21.15 -16.28
#